data_AF-A0A7C5JCI3-F1
#
_entry.id   AF-A0A7C5JCI3-F1
#
_cell.length_a   1.000
_cell.length_b   1.000
_cell.length_c   1.000
_cell.angle_alpha   90.00
_cell.angle_beta   90.00
_cell.angle_gamma   90.00
#
_symmetry.space_group_name_H-M   'P 1'
#
loop_
_entity.id
_entity.type
_entity.pdbx_description
1 polymer ?
#
loop_
_entity_poly.entity_id
_entity_poly.type
_entity_poly.pdbx_seq_one_letter_code
_entity_poly.pdbx_strand_id
1 'polypeptide(L)'
;MTYKNNRLFSILGITTALLIGVATTSLTAAEQDLALMVTVKGDVEKKYDAFVEEKIKSIGFVLTDPHKRVNDGYKKKYGSTKLDILSFMSVANKNAMSPLLEIDPRLAGFNPFNMLIYRKLGEENTHIGHLVPSAIMDMIGISDKKIRTEYPKIIEPLNKMMKEEFGSDLSTVKIKKMADKRMMNFEVAFDRPEDLDDFIDGFQEKFEEAFEDKDYIIAGFFNYKESFDGVDRLPSYDAFWVYSLCHFKFSYTVFDNEGGRPDAGMFAPCSMYMFIRKDDNKLVVGMPRLGNWAATLDIKDPKRLALVEQLYKEIPEIMASLGAKEVENVNPLKEASNPLAKKADAKAEKKVEAKKEASPASKAPADKAAAPTEDNSSVIIQIPEVPKPVEALKVVTKGGNAPVKQNESLYKPRSISLKVSQPPKAAVAAPKSEEQKDVKAGDVYGGKISAYLRGKLQSVDSVKKALEAAGFKILSASHIDKKGQLTSVAFSNDALIAMANKPGRGFAASLRVLVDEKNKQISVTNPLYVTSAFLQDDFDQKAVTPILESIRKAFPDLKNSEDAVKFKVLPKYHFMAAMPYYKDMLTVAKGDKLLEKAKARNGGKDIVFVQPLSKESTLLGVKLGKRTSKFVKKIGVKNGALLPYPVLIEGGEAKILDPKYYIAVMYPMLKMSEFMTISTVPGAIQLDCENLFR
;
A
#
# COMPACT_ATOMS: atom_id res chain seq x y z
N MET A 1 86.52 40.84 -41.49
CA MET A 1 85.85 40.46 -42.75
C MET A 1 84.42 41.00 -42.72
N THR A 2 84.18 42.07 -43.48
CA THR A 2 83.06 42.27 -44.45
C THR A 2 81.87 41.29 -44.34
N TYR A 3 80.58 41.66 -44.22
CA TYR A 3 79.68 42.59 -44.96
C TYR A 3 78.45 42.94 -44.06
N LYS A 4 78.04 44.20 -43.86
CA LYS A 4 77.03 45.00 -44.60
C LYS A 4 75.62 44.39 -44.82
N ASN A 5 74.60 44.98 -44.17
CA ASN A 5 73.41 45.66 -44.75
C ASN A 5 72.07 45.45 -44.00
N ASN A 6 71.69 46.44 -43.18
CA ASN A 6 70.52 47.34 -43.35
C ASN A 6 69.22 46.85 -44.04
N ARG A 7 68.10 46.90 -43.29
CA ARG A 7 66.88 47.76 -43.48
C ARG A 7 65.48 47.09 -43.47
N LEU A 8 64.61 47.73 -42.67
CA LEU A 8 63.18 48.08 -42.84
C LEU A 8 62.04 47.03 -42.76
N PHE A 9 61.12 47.32 -41.81
CA PHE A 9 59.64 47.31 -41.82
C PHE A 9 58.87 46.06 -42.33
N SER A 10 57.94 45.54 -41.51
CA SER A 10 56.50 45.86 -41.63
C SER A 10 55.63 45.03 -40.65
N ILE A 11 54.76 45.74 -39.93
CA ILE A 11 53.32 45.50 -39.63
C ILE A 11 52.77 44.07 -39.84
N LEU A 12 52.18 43.48 -38.80
CA LEU A 12 50.97 42.61 -38.78
C LEU A 12 50.84 42.06 -37.34
N GLY A 13 49.72 41.99 -36.62
CA GLY A 13 48.34 42.44 -36.74
C GLY A 13 47.70 42.09 -35.38
N ILE A 14 47.02 43.05 -34.75
CA ILE A 14 46.34 42.86 -33.47
C ILE A 14 45.06 42.07 -33.74
N THR A 15 44.99 40.82 -33.29
CA THR A 15 43.74 40.06 -33.16
C THR A 15 43.32 40.07 -31.71
N THR A 16 42.40 40.99 -31.38
CA THR A 16 41.72 41.06 -30.10
C THR A 16 40.75 39.88 -30.01
N ALA A 17 41.16 38.80 -29.36
CA ALA A 17 40.25 37.73 -28.97
C ALA A 17 39.40 38.22 -27.79
N LEU A 18 38.16 38.61 -28.10
CA LEU A 18 37.12 38.93 -27.12
C LEU A 18 36.73 37.64 -26.38
N LEU A 19 37.38 37.38 -25.25
CA LEU A 19 36.94 36.37 -24.27
C LEU A 19 35.64 36.86 -23.64
N ILE A 20 34.51 36.46 -24.22
CA ILE A 20 33.21 36.49 -23.55
C ILE A 20 33.28 35.43 -22.45
N GLY A 21 33.76 35.84 -21.28
CA GLY A 21 33.60 35.07 -20.06
C GLY A 21 32.11 34.94 -19.77
N VAL A 22 31.57 33.75 -20.03
CA VAL A 22 30.28 33.36 -19.47
C VAL A 22 30.50 33.26 -17.97
N ALA A 23 30.18 34.34 -17.26
CA ALA A 23 30.08 34.32 -15.81
C ALA A 23 28.94 33.35 -15.48
N THR A 24 29.28 32.09 -15.22
CA THR A 24 28.41 31.21 -14.45
C THR A 24 28.29 31.85 -13.08
N THR A 25 27.21 32.58 -12.84
CA THR A 25 26.80 33.00 -11.51
C THR A 25 26.51 31.75 -10.70
N SER A 26 27.55 31.21 -10.08
CA SER A 26 27.41 30.29 -8.96
C SER A 26 26.69 31.07 -7.87
N LEU A 27 25.36 30.94 -7.78
CA LEU A 27 24.66 31.37 -6.57
C LEU A 27 25.35 30.69 -5.40
N THR A 28 25.94 31.49 -4.51
CA THR A 28 26.41 31.00 -3.23
C THR A 28 25.23 30.31 -2.54
N ALA A 29 25.41 29.07 -2.08
CA ALA A 29 24.34 28.23 -1.52
C ALA A 29 23.48 28.87 -0.40
N ALA A 30 23.91 30.02 0.14
CA ALA A 30 23.26 30.75 1.23
C ALA A 30 21.96 31.51 0.86
N GLU A 31 21.61 31.68 -0.42
CA GLU A 31 20.38 32.39 -0.84
C GLU A 31 19.27 31.50 -1.41
N GLN A 32 19.57 30.21 -1.66
CA GLN A 32 18.63 29.28 -2.28
C GLN A 32 17.51 28.85 -1.32
N ASP A 33 16.27 28.79 -1.82
CA ASP A 33 15.13 28.26 -1.07
C ASP A 33 15.21 26.73 -0.97
N LEU A 34 14.98 26.21 0.24
CA LEU A 34 14.84 24.80 0.59
C LEU A 34 13.38 24.35 0.53
N ALA A 35 12.49 25.13 1.13
CA ALA A 35 11.09 24.78 1.30
C ALA A 35 10.18 25.99 1.26
N LEU A 36 8.93 25.75 0.87
CA LEU A 36 7.84 26.70 0.93
C LEU A 36 6.99 26.38 2.16
N MET A 37 6.75 27.37 3.02
CA MET A 37 5.97 27.23 4.24
C MET A 37 4.85 28.27 4.27
N VAL A 38 3.63 27.83 4.56
CA VAL A 38 2.49 28.68 4.91
C VAL A 38 2.32 28.67 6.42
N THR A 39 2.20 29.85 7.02
CA THR A 39 1.83 30.02 8.43
C THR A 39 0.36 30.41 8.53
N VAL A 40 -0.41 29.66 9.30
CA VAL A 40 -1.85 29.86 9.46
C VAL A 40 -2.19 30.02 10.94
N LYS A 41 -2.94 31.05 11.28
CA LYS A 41 -3.37 31.29 12.66
C LYS A 41 -4.35 30.19 13.12
N GLY A 42 -4.12 29.66 14.32
CA GLY A 42 -5.00 28.71 14.98
C GLY A 42 -4.84 27.27 14.50
N ASP A 43 -5.80 26.43 14.89
CA ASP A 43 -5.85 25.00 14.53
C ASP A 43 -6.54 24.82 13.19
N VAL A 44 -5.77 24.31 12.22
CA VAL A 44 -6.28 24.04 10.87
C VAL A 44 -6.17 22.58 10.48
N GLU A 45 -5.93 21.65 11.43
CA GLU A 45 -5.72 20.22 11.15
C GLU A 45 -6.85 19.63 10.31
N LYS A 46 -8.11 19.82 10.72
CA LYS A 46 -9.25 19.29 9.96
C LYS A 46 -9.35 19.85 8.54
N LYS A 47 -9.05 21.14 8.38
CA LYS A 47 -9.08 21.80 7.06
C LYS A 47 -7.94 21.29 6.18
N TYR A 48 -6.77 21.10 6.77
CA TYR A 48 -5.60 20.54 6.12
C TYR A 48 -5.82 19.08 5.68
N ASP A 49 -6.38 18.25 6.57
CA ASP A 49 -6.72 16.87 6.25
C ASP A 49 -7.65 16.78 5.05
N ALA A 50 -8.76 17.54 5.05
CA ALA A 50 -9.69 17.59 3.92
C ALA A 50 -9.01 18.10 2.63
N PHE A 51 -8.11 19.07 2.74
CA PHE A 51 -7.34 19.56 1.59
C PHE A 51 -6.49 18.44 0.95
N VAL A 52 -5.69 17.73 1.74
CA VAL A 52 -4.77 16.69 1.23
C VAL A 52 -5.51 15.40 0.86
N GLU A 53 -6.60 15.05 1.54
CA GLU A 53 -7.36 13.81 1.28
C GLU A 53 -8.32 13.94 0.09
N GLU A 54 -8.83 15.14 -0.18
CA GLU A 54 -9.89 15.34 -1.16
C GLU A 54 -9.50 16.35 -2.24
N LYS A 55 -9.12 17.58 -1.87
CA LYS A 55 -9.00 18.69 -2.83
C LYS A 55 -7.88 18.49 -3.84
N ILE A 56 -6.71 18.01 -3.40
CA ILE A 56 -5.55 17.85 -4.30
C ILE A 56 -5.78 16.81 -5.42
N LYS A 57 -6.77 15.93 -5.27
CA LYS A 57 -7.16 14.97 -6.32
C LYS A 57 -7.62 15.68 -7.59
N SER A 58 -8.23 16.86 -7.46
CA SER A 58 -8.68 17.67 -8.60
C SER A 58 -7.53 18.16 -9.50
N ILE A 59 -6.31 18.20 -8.98
CA ILE A 59 -5.08 18.57 -9.71
C ILE A 59 -4.16 17.36 -9.95
N GLY A 60 -4.71 16.14 -9.85
CA GLY A 60 -4.03 14.89 -10.19
C GLY A 60 -3.07 14.35 -9.13
N PHE A 61 -3.01 14.96 -7.95
CA PHE A 61 -2.26 14.42 -6.82
C PHE A 61 -3.09 13.42 -6.02
N VAL A 62 -2.44 12.39 -5.51
CA VAL A 62 -3.03 11.42 -4.59
C VAL A 62 -2.20 11.35 -3.32
N LEU A 63 -2.89 11.13 -2.20
CA LEU A 63 -2.30 10.81 -0.91
C LEU A 63 -1.93 9.32 -0.92
N THR A 64 -0.66 9.01 -0.68
CA THR A 64 -0.16 7.63 -0.78
C THR A 64 -0.14 6.92 0.56
N ASP A 65 0.45 7.56 1.58
CA ASP A 65 0.72 6.94 2.89
C ASP A 65 0.61 8.00 4.00
N PRO A 66 -0.61 8.37 4.42
CA PRO A 66 -0.79 9.42 5.43
C PRO A 66 -0.48 8.93 6.84
N HIS A 67 0.37 9.68 7.55
CA HIS A 67 0.68 9.49 8.96
C HIS A 67 0.25 10.71 9.75
N LYS A 68 -0.98 10.69 10.26
CA LYS A 68 -1.53 11.79 11.07
C LYS A 68 -1.07 11.71 12.51
N ARG A 69 -0.82 12.88 13.11
CA ARG A 69 -0.53 13.05 14.55
C ARG A 69 0.57 12.11 15.07
N VAL A 70 1.67 12.03 14.34
CA VAL A 70 2.84 11.19 14.69
C VAL A 70 3.37 11.53 16.09
N ASN A 71 3.23 12.79 16.51
CA ASN A 71 3.55 13.26 17.85
C ASN A 71 2.78 12.54 18.98
N ASP A 72 1.54 12.09 18.74
CA ASP A 72 0.81 11.28 19.73
C ASP A 72 1.48 9.91 19.94
N GLY A 73 2.02 9.33 18.85
CA GLY A 73 2.82 8.12 18.90
C GLY A 73 4.11 8.32 19.70
N TYR A 74 4.78 9.47 19.52
CA TYR A 74 5.95 9.84 20.34
C TYR A 74 5.59 9.95 21.81
N LYS A 75 4.51 10.66 22.15
CA LYS A 75 4.04 10.80 23.54
C LYS A 75 3.73 9.44 24.16
N LYS A 76 3.10 8.54 23.41
CA LYS A 76 2.78 7.18 23.88
C LYS A 76 4.04 6.34 24.14
N LYS A 77 5.06 6.43 23.28
CA LYS A 77 6.27 5.61 23.39
C LYS A 77 7.31 6.19 24.36
N TYR A 78 7.50 7.50 24.35
CA TYR A 78 8.56 8.22 25.08
C TYR A 78 8.05 9.07 26.24
N GLY A 79 6.73 9.07 26.49
CA GLY A 79 6.10 9.71 27.65
C GLY A 79 5.85 11.22 27.51
N SER A 80 6.37 11.87 26.46
CA SER A 80 6.19 13.31 26.25
C SER A 80 6.22 13.70 24.78
N THR A 81 5.65 14.86 24.50
CA THR A 81 5.75 15.57 23.22
C THR A 81 5.79 17.08 23.49
N LYS A 82 6.47 17.83 22.63
CA LYS A 82 6.47 19.30 22.56
C LYS A 82 5.61 19.81 21.41
N LEU A 83 4.97 18.90 20.67
CA LEU A 83 4.15 19.20 19.51
C LEU A 83 2.69 18.95 19.84
N ASP A 84 1.85 19.90 19.43
CA ASP A 84 0.41 19.73 19.44
C ASP A 84 -0.04 18.88 18.25
N ILE A 85 0.55 19.15 17.09
CA ILE A 85 0.27 18.48 15.82
C ILE A 85 1.57 18.25 15.07
N LEU A 86 1.74 17.05 14.52
CA LEU A 86 2.74 16.70 13.53
C LEU A 86 2.18 15.59 12.64
N SER A 87 2.00 15.87 11.35
CA SER A 87 1.56 14.85 10.39
C SER A 87 2.45 14.85 9.15
N PHE A 88 2.68 13.66 8.61
CA PHE A 88 3.38 13.44 7.35
C PHE A 88 2.38 12.92 6.33
N MET A 89 2.00 13.79 5.39
CA MET A 89 1.00 13.48 4.37
C MET A 89 1.70 13.33 3.02
N SER A 90 2.20 12.12 2.75
CA SER A 90 2.92 11.80 1.51
C SER A 90 2.00 11.88 0.29
N VAL A 91 2.37 12.68 -0.71
CA VAL A 91 1.58 12.89 -1.93
C VAL A 91 2.38 12.59 -3.20
N ALA A 92 1.69 12.16 -4.25
CA ALA A 92 2.28 11.88 -5.55
C ALA A 92 1.34 12.29 -6.70
N ASN A 93 1.91 12.83 -7.77
CA ASN A 93 1.23 12.96 -9.06
C ASN A 93 1.86 11.98 -10.05
N LYS A 94 1.34 10.76 -10.07
CA LYS A 94 1.92 9.65 -10.83
C LYS A 94 2.02 9.97 -12.32
N ASN A 95 0.93 10.49 -12.90
CA ASN A 95 0.83 10.74 -14.33
C ASN A 95 1.83 11.80 -14.80
N ALA A 96 1.96 12.90 -14.05
CA ALA A 96 2.90 13.96 -14.38
C ALA A 96 4.37 13.56 -14.11
N MET A 97 4.61 12.70 -13.11
CA MET A 97 5.96 12.25 -12.76
C MET A 97 6.53 11.19 -13.70
N SER A 98 5.71 10.28 -14.24
CA SER A 98 6.20 9.17 -15.06
C SER A 98 7.09 9.60 -16.24
N PRO A 99 6.76 10.64 -17.05
CA PRO A 99 7.65 11.11 -18.12
C PRO A 99 9.00 11.64 -17.64
N LEU A 100 9.11 12.12 -16.40
CA LEU A 100 10.38 12.60 -15.82
C LEU A 100 11.20 11.45 -15.25
N LEU A 101 10.55 10.42 -14.71
CA LEU A 101 11.23 9.20 -14.24
C LEU A 101 11.87 8.44 -15.40
N GLU A 102 11.25 8.45 -16.59
CA GLU A 102 11.84 7.95 -17.85
C GLU A 102 13.09 8.73 -18.31
N ILE A 103 13.37 9.91 -17.74
CA ILE A 103 14.60 10.68 -18.02
C ILE A 103 15.61 10.45 -16.90
N ASP A 104 15.20 10.58 -15.64
CA ASP A 104 16.06 10.35 -14.48
C ASP A 104 15.24 9.76 -13.31
N PRO A 105 15.35 8.45 -13.03
CA PRO A 105 14.55 7.79 -12.00
C PRO A 105 14.92 8.23 -10.58
N ARG A 106 16.06 8.91 -10.41
CA ARG A 106 16.51 9.40 -9.09
C ARG A 106 15.55 10.42 -8.48
N LEU A 107 14.68 11.06 -9.28
CA LEU A 107 13.58 11.89 -8.79
C LEU A 107 12.67 11.15 -7.80
N ALA A 108 12.53 9.83 -7.91
CA ALA A 108 11.75 9.02 -6.96
C ALA A 108 12.33 9.02 -5.54
N GLY A 109 13.58 9.47 -5.34
CA GLY A 109 14.16 9.68 -4.00
C GLY A 109 13.46 10.77 -3.20
N PHE A 110 12.69 11.64 -3.84
CA PHE A 110 11.84 12.65 -3.21
C PHE A 110 10.41 12.61 -3.73
N ASN A 111 10.00 11.56 -4.44
CA ASN A 111 8.64 11.43 -4.97
C ASN A 111 8.17 9.98 -4.73
N PRO A 112 7.12 9.74 -3.92
CA PRO A 112 6.24 10.72 -3.25
C PRO A 112 6.98 11.70 -2.30
N PHE A 113 6.44 12.91 -2.12
CA PHE A 113 6.98 13.94 -1.20
C PHE A 113 6.00 14.27 -0.08
N ASN A 114 6.49 14.82 1.05
CA ASN A 114 5.60 15.28 2.11
C ASN A 114 4.87 16.55 1.76
N MET A 115 3.58 16.56 2.07
CA MET A 115 2.96 17.74 2.65
C MET A 115 3.09 17.62 4.18
N LEU A 116 3.85 18.54 4.77
CA LEU A 116 4.04 18.62 6.22
C LEU A 116 2.95 19.51 6.84
N ILE A 117 2.45 19.14 8.02
CA ILE A 117 1.77 20.04 8.95
C ILE A 117 2.39 19.87 10.34
N TYR A 118 2.67 20.98 11.02
CA TYR A 118 3.04 20.94 12.43
C TYR A 118 2.60 22.18 13.21
N ARG A 119 2.47 22.01 14.52
CA ARG A 119 2.30 23.09 15.50
C ARG A 119 2.90 22.68 16.83
N LYS A 120 3.67 23.55 17.47
CA LYS A 120 4.20 23.30 18.82
C LYS A 120 3.13 23.51 19.89
N LEU A 121 3.28 22.85 21.04
CA LEU A 121 2.38 23.06 22.18
C LEU A 121 2.43 24.53 22.64
N GLY A 122 1.26 25.17 22.72
CA GLY A 122 1.13 26.57 23.11
C GLY A 122 1.46 27.58 22.01
N GLU A 123 1.82 27.13 20.82
CA GLU A 123 2.02 27.99 19.66
C GLU A 123 0.66 28.39 19.05
N GLU A 124 0.50 29.66 18.69
CA GLU A 124 -0.75 30.16 18.11
C GLU A 124 -0.94 29.70 16.66
N ASN A 125 0.16 29.55 15.93
CA ASN A 125 0.16 29.32 14.50
C ASN A 125 0.46 27.86 14.15
N THR A 126 -0.18 27.38 13.09
CA THR A 126 0.10 26.11 12.43
C THR A 126 0.94 26.36 11.18
N HIS A 127 1.92 25.49 10.93
CA HIS A 127 2.81 25.56 9.78
C HIS A 127 2.53 24.41 8.82
N ILE A 128 2.40 24.73 7.54
CA ILE A 128 2.17 23.76 6.46
C ILE A 128 3.22 23.98 5.39
N GLY A 129 3.82 22.93 4.82
CA GLY A 129 4.77 23.13 3.72
C GLY A 129 5.39 21.88 3.13
N HIS A 130 6.26 22.10 2.14
CA HIS A 130 6.99 21.05 1.45
C HIS A 130 8.31 21.60 0.86
N LEU A 131 9.21 20.69 0.49
CA LEU A 131 10.46 21.04 -0.20
C LEU A 131 10.17 21.67 -1.58
N VAL A 132 10.99 22.63 -2.00
CA VAL A 132 10.88 23.22 -3.33
C VAL A 132 11.57 22.34 -4.39
N PRO A 133 11.05 22.30 -5.64
CA PRO A 133 11.62 21.49 -6.73
C PRO A 133 13.12 21.69 -6.97
N SER A 134 13.61 22.93 -6.92
CA SER A 134 15.03 23.25 -7.16
C SER A 134 15.94 22.61 -6.13
N ALA A 135 15.61 22.72 -4.84
CA ALA A 135 16.34 22.09 -3.76
C ALA A 135 16.38 20.57 -3.90
N ILE A 136 15.24 19.94 -4.26
CA ILE A 136 15.17 18.50 -4.53
C ILE A 136 16.16 18.10 -5.63
N MET A 137 16.11 18.79 -6.78
CA MET A 137 17.00 18.47 -7.91
C MET A 137 18.47 18.69 -7.57
N ASP A 138 18.81 19.71 -6.78
CA ASP A 138 20.19 19.96 -6.37
C ASP A 138 20.69 18.96 -5.31
N MET A 139 19.81 18.49 -4.42
CA MET A 139 20.12 17.39 -3.50
C MET A 139 20.35 16.07 -4.25
N ILE A 140 19.56 15.78 -5.29
CA ILE A 140 19.79 14.59 -6.12
C ILE A 140 21.02 14.78 -7.02
N GLY A 141 21.33 16.00 -7.44
CA GLY A 141 22.38 16.29 -8.42
C GLY A 141 21.91 16.18 -9.88
N ILE A 142 20.66 16.52 -10.15
CA ILE A 142 20.09 16.52 -11.51
C ILE A 142 20.37 17.85 -12.20
N SER A 143 21.13 17.83 -13.29
CA SER A 143 21.42 19.00 -14.14
C SER A 143 20.67 19.00 -15.48
N ASP A 144 19.86 17.96 -15.73
CA ASP A 144 19.10 17.84 -16.98
C ASP A 144 18.13 19.01 -17.17
N LYS A 145 18.25 19.71 -18.31
CA LYS A 145 17.49 20.94 -18.59
C LYS A 145 15.99 20.69 -18.68
N LYS A 146 15.57 19.55 -19.24
CA LYS A 146 14.15 19.22 -19.38
C LYS A 146 13.55 18.95 -18.00
N ILE A 147 14.22 18.15 -17.17
CA ILE A 147 13.76 17.93 -15.78
C ILE A 147 13.70 19.24 -15.00
N ARG A 148 14.73 20.09 -15.08
CA ARG A 148 14.77 21.39 -14.40
C ARG A 148 13.66 22.35 -14.82
N THR A 149 13.12 22.17 -16.03
CA THR A 149 12.02 22.99 -16.55
C THR A 149 10.65 22.40 -16.22
N GLU A 150 10.49 21.09 -16.33
CA GLU A 150 9.18 20.43 -16.21
C GLU A 150 8.82 20.04 -14.77
N TYR A 151 9.79 19.64 -13.94
CA TYR A 151 9.51 19.21 -12.56
C TYR A 151 8.81 20.29 -11.71
N PRO A 152 9.23 21.58 -11.76
CA PRO A 152 8.52 22.64 -11.03
C PRO A 152 7.05 22.78 -11.41
N LYS A 153 6.70 22.61 -12.69
CA LYS A 153 5.33 22.74 -13.21
C LYS A 153 4.36 21.71 -12.60
N ILE A 154 4.88 20.58 -12.13
CA ILE A 154 4.07 19.55 -11.46
C ILE A 154 3.58 20.06 -10.09
N ILE A 155 4.42 20.83 -9.38
CA ILE A 155 4.15 21.31 -8.02
C ILE A 155 3.44 22.68 -8.03
N GLU A 156 3.60 23.49 -9.08
CA GLU A 156 2.96 24.81 -9.21
C GLU A 156 1.44 24.84 -8.94
N PRO A 157 0.61 23.93 -9.48
CA PRO A 157 -0.82 23.89 -9.17
C PRO A 157 -1.10 23.63 -7.68
N LEU A 158 -0.27 22.79 -7.04
CA LEU A 158 -0.39 22.50 -5.62
C LEU A 158 -0.04 23.73 -4.77
N ASN A 159 1.02 24.46 -5.13
CA ASN A 159 1.40 25.70 -4.46
C ASN A 159 0.29 26.75 -4.55
N LYS A 160 -0.31 26.90 -5.75
CA LYS A 160 -1.42 27.82 -5.96
C LYS A 160 -2.62 27.47 -5.09
N MET A 161 -3.02 26.20 -5.09
CA MET A 161 -4.15 25.73 -4.28
C MET A 161 -3.87 25.86 -2.78
N MET A 162 -2.65 25.56 -2.33
CA MET A 162 -2.23 25.75 -0.94
C MET A 162 -2.33 27.22 -0.52
N LYS A 163 -1.91 28.16 -1.38
CA LYS A 163 -2.04 29.60 -1.13
C LYS A 163 -3.50 30.06 -1.06
N GLU A 164 -4.35 29.56 -1.95
CA GLU A 164 -5.79 29.88 -1.97
C GLU A 164 -6.50 29.37 -0.71
N GLU A 165 -6.13 28.17 -0.24
CA GLU A 165 -6.78 27.54 0.90
C GLU A 165 -6.28 28.07 2.24
N PHE A 166 -4.97 28.28 2.39
CA PHE A 166 -4.36 28.57 3.70
C PHE A 166 -3.86 30.02 3.85
N GLY A 167 -3.89 30.80 2.78
CA GLY A 167 -3.55 32.22 2.80
C GLY A 167 -2.20 32.53 2.16
N SER A 168 -1.87 33.83 2.13
CA SER A 168 -0.71 34.37 1.42
C SER A 168 0.53 34.62 2.28
N ASP A 169 0.51 34.25 3.56
CA ASP A 169 1.70 34.32 4.44
C ASP A 169 2.66 33.16 4.12
N LEU A 170 3.28 33.29 2.95
CA LEU A 170 4.26 32.37 2.41
C LEU A 170 5.64 32.82 2.86
N SER A 171 6.33 31.94 3.57
CA SER A 171 7.74 32.08 3.91
C SER A 171 8.55 31.00 3.21
N THR A 172 9.83 31.28 2.97
CA THR A 172 10.76 30.28 2.48
C THR A 172 11.79 29.94 3.55
N VAL A 173 12.11 28.65 3.65
CA VAL A 173 13.26 28.19 4.43
C VAL A 173 14.47 28.24 3.51
N LYS A 174 15.58 28.84 3.93
CA LYS A 174 16.80 28.95 3.11
C LYS A 174 17.75 27.78 3.37
N ILE A 175 18.40 27.31 2.30
CA ILE A 175 19.52 26.37 2.38
C ILE A 175 20.70 27.07 3.05
N LYS A 176 21.26 26.43 4.09
CA LYS A 176 22.48 26.91 4.75
C LYS A 176 23.73 26.39 4.06
N LYS A 177 23.78 25.07 3.86
CA LYS A 177 24.85 24.39 3.13
C LYS A 177 24.29 23.12 2.49
N MET A 178 24.84 22.73 1.34
CA MET A 178 24.60 21.40 0.78
C MET A 178 25.52 20.36 1.43
N ALA A 179 25.02 19.15 1.61
CA ALA A 179 25.86 18.02 2.00
C ALA A 179 26.83 17.66 0.87
N ASP A 180 28.02 17.17 1.25
CA ASP A 180 29.03 16.72 0.28
C ASP A 180 28.57 15.42 -0.40
N LYS A 181 28.07 14.47 0.40
CA LYS A 181 27.43 13.23 -0.07
C LYS A 181 25.93 13.31 0.10
N ARG A 182 25.20 13.43 -1.01
CA ARG A 182 23.77 13.73 -1.01
C ARG A 182 22.87 12.53 -1.30
N MET A 183 23.37 11.56 -2.05
CA MET A 183 22.66 10.31 -2.37
C MET A 183 23.47 9.10 -1.93
N MET A 184 22.79 8.00 -1.65
CA MET A 184 23.34 6.65 -1.64
C MET A 184 22.62 5.85 -2.72
N ASN A 185 23.36 5.12 -3.53
CA ASN A 185 22.82 4.31 -4.62
C ASN A 185 23.44 2.93 -4.54
N PHE A 186 22.65 1.92 -4.88
CA PHE A 186 23.08 0.54 -4.82
C PHE A 186 22.59 -0.23 -6.04
N GLU A 187 23.30 -1.31 -6.33
CA GLU A 187 22.93 -2.28 -7.35
C GLU A 187 22.93 -3.69 -6.75
N VAL A 188 21.87 -4.45 -7.04
CA VAL A 188 21.77 -5.87 -6.68
C VAL A 188 21.61 -6.66 -7.96
N ALA A 189 22.61 -7.47 -8.30
CA ALA A 189 22.51 -8.42 -9.40
C ALA A 189 21.68 -9.63 -8.97
N PHE A 190 20.86 -10.17 -9.88
CA PHE A 190 20.07 -11.36 -9.61
C PHE A 190 19.96 -12.25 -10.84
N ASP A 191 19.77 -13.56 -10.62
CA ASP A 191 19.41 -14.48 -11.69
C ASP A 191 17.94 -14.30 -12.01
N ARG A 192 17.62 -13.83 -13.23
CA ARG A 192 16.23 -13.50 -13.59
C ARG A 192 15.38 -14.77 -13.70
N PRO A 193 14.36 -14.94 -12.82
CA PRO A 193 13.44 -16.06 -12.90
C PRO A 193 12.50 -15.89 -14.10
N GLU A 194 11.79 -16.98 -14.46
CA GLU A 194 10.73 -16.91 -15.49
C GLU A 194 9.60 -15.93 -15.10
N ASP A 195 9.26 -15.88 -13.81
CA ASP A 195 8.30 -14.94 -13.23
C ASP A 195 9.08 -13.93 -12.37
N LEU A 196 9.31 -12.72 -12.89
CA LEU A 196 10.12 -11.68 -12.21
C LEU A 196 9.58 -11.36 -10.80
N ASP A 197 8.27 -11.53 -10.58
CA ASP A 197 7.64 -11.36 -9.27
C ASP A 197 8.23 -12.30 -8.20
N ASP A 198 8.73 -13.49 -8.58
CA ASP A 198 9.36 -14.41 -7.63
C ASP A 198 10.67 -13.80 -7.06
N PHE A 199 11.44 -13.05 -7.87
CA PHE A 199 12.60 -12.30 -7.38
C PHE A 199 12.18 -11.08 -6.55
N ILE A 200 11.28 -10.25 -7.10
CA ILE A 200 10.86 -8.99 -6.45
C ILE A 200 10.29 -9.29 -5.07
N ASP A 201 9.38 -10.25 -4.95
CA ASP A 201 8.76 -10.61 -3.68
C ASP A 201 9.81 -11.15 -2.68
N GLY A 202 10.73 -12.02 -3.14
CA GLY A 202 11.77 -12.57 -2.29
C GLY A 202 12.79 -11.53 -1.82
N PHE A 203 13.10 -10.53 -2.66
CA PHE A 203 13.96 -9.41 -2.27
C PHE A 203 13.24 -8.49 -1.29
N GLN A 204 11.98 -8.11 -1.59
CA GLN A 204 11.18 -7.26 -0.71
C GLN A 204 11.01 -7.88 0.68
N GLU A 205 10.74 -9.18 0.78
CA GLU A 205 10.62 -9.88 2.08
C GLU A 205 11.91 -9.75 2.90
N LYS A 206 13.06 -10.07 2.31
CA LYS A 206 14.37 -9.95 2.99
C LYS A 206 14.70 -8.51 3.33
N PHE A 207 14.35 -7.57 2.45
CA PHE A 207 14.55 -6.15 2.66
C PHE A 207 13.73 -5.65 3.86
N GLU A 208 12.43 -5.95 3.90
CA GLU A 208 11.55 -5.58 5.00
C GLU A 208 12.07 -6.16 6.33
N GLU A 209 12.40 -7.45 6.37
CA GLU A 209 12.95 -8.13 7.55
C GLU A 209 14.27 -7.49 8.04
N ALA A 210 15.23 -7.26 7.14
CA ALA A 210 16.53 -6.72 7.51
C ALA A 210 16.47 -5.27 8.04
N PHE A 211 15.51 -4.48 7.56
CA PHE A 211 15.25 -3.14 8.08
C PHE A 211 14.47 -3.19 9.41
N GLU A 212 13.48 -4.08 9.54
CA GLU A 212 12.74 -4.27 10.81
C GLU A 212 13.65 -4.75 11.95
N ASP A 213 14.61 -5.63 11.67
CA ASP A 213 15.65 -6.09 12.62
C ASP A 213 16.53 -4.95 13.18
N LYS A 214 16.53 -3.80 12.50
CA LYS A 214 17.24 -2.58 12.87
C LYS A 214 16.29 -1.47 13.32
N ASP A 215 15.10 -1.83 13.80
CA ASP A 215 14.06 -0.93 14.32
C ASP A 215 13.50 0.09 13.29
N TYR A 216 13.70 -0.15 11.99
CA TYR A 216 12.99 0.60 10.95
C TYR A 216 11.57 0.07 10.79
N ILE A 217 10.70 0.96 10.34
CA ILE A 217 9.32 0.69 10.01
C ILE A 217 9.16 1.04 8.53
N ILE A 218 8.53 0.13 7.79
CA ILE A 218 8.01 0.42 6.47
C ILE A 218 6.76 1.29 6.64
N ALA A 219 6.96 2.60 6.59
CA ALA A 219 5.90 3.58 6.78
C ALA A 219 5.02 3.73 5.53
N GLY A 220 5.48 3.28 4.37
CA GLY A 220 4.70 3.40 3.14
C GLY A 220 5.35 2.68 1.97
N PHE A 221 4.54 2.44 0.94
CA PHE A 221 4.96 1.74 -0.28
C PHE A 221 4.19 2.31 -1.48
N PHE A 222 4.93 2.77 -2.49
CA PHE A 222 4.33 3.34 -3.69
C PHE A 222 4.88 2.68 -4.95
N ASN A 223 4.00 2.09 -5.78
CA ASN A 223 4.39 1.42 -7.02
C ASN A 223 4.13 2.33 -8.23
N TYR A 224 5.19 2.83 -8.86
CA TYR A 224 5.07 3.64 -10.08
C TYR A 224 4.67 2.82 -11.32
N LYS A 225 4.91 1.50 -11.32
CA LYS A 225 4.52 0.62 -12.42
C LYS A 225 3.04 0.21 -12.41
N GLU A 226 2.36 0.35 -11.28
CA GLU A 226 0.96 -0.06 -11.13
C GLU A 226 -0.02 0.80 -11.94
N SER A 227 -0.65 0.26 -12.98
CA SER A 227 -1.56 1.05 -13.83
C SER A 227 -3.01 0.59 -13.70
N PHE A 228 -3.92 1.55 -13.45
CA PHE A 228 -5.36 1.29 -13.28
C PHE A 228 -6.17 1.51 -14.56
N ASP A 229 -5.61 2.22 -15.53
CA ASP A 229 -6.20 2.44 -16.85
C ASP A 229 -5.53 1.60 -17.95
N GLY A 230 -4.64 0.68 -17.56
CA GLY A 230 -3.93 -0.21 -18.47
C GLY A 230 -2.80 0.45 -19.26
N VAL A 231 -2.55 1.76 -19.06
CA VAL A 231 -1.46 2.46 -19.74
C VAL A 231 -0.16 2.26 -18.96
N ASP A 232 0.81 1.57 -19.56
CA ASP A 232 2.18 1.50 -19.02
C ASP A 232 2.89 2.83 -19.28
N ARG A 233 2.96 3.65 -18.24
CA ARG A 233 3.60 4.97 -18.28
C ARG A 233 5.10 4.92 -18.06
N LEU A 234 5.64 3.76 -17.69
CA LEU A 234 7.05 3.53 -17.43
C LEU A 234 7.58 2.36 -18.29
N PRO A 235 7.47 2.43 -19.64
CA PRO A 235 7.81 1.32 -20.53
C PRO A 235 9.28 0.90 -20.50
N SER A 236 10.19 1.74 -19.99
CA SER A 236 11.63 1.40 -19.89
C SER A 236 11.97 0.54 -18.67
N TYR A 237 10.99 0.17 -17.87
CA TYR A 237 11.16 -0.60 -16.64
C TYR A 237 10.34 -1.88 -16.70
N ASP A 238 10.73 -2.91 -15.96
CA ASP A 238 9.87 -4.05 -15.65
C ASP A 238 9.19 -3.89 -14.28
N ALA A 239 9.87 -3.21 -13.35
CA ALA A 239 9.35 -2.90 -12.03
C ALA A 239 9.89 -1.55 -11.53
N PHE A 240 9.08 -0.80 -10.80
CA PHE A 240 9.48 0.48 -10.20
C PHE A 240 8.63 0.78 -8.96
N TRP A 241 9.23 0.78 -7.77
CA TRP A 241 8.55 1.12 -6.52
C TRP A 241 9.40 1.99 -5.60
N VAL A 242 8.78 2.53 -4.55
CA VAL A 242 9.41 3.36 -3.53
C VAL A 242 8.94 2.88 -2.16
N TYR A 243 9.90 2.62 -1.27
CA TYR A 243 9.63 2.41 0.15
C TYR A 243 9.79 3.72 0.91
N SER A 244 8.86 4.00 1.81
CA SER A 244 8.99 5.06 2.81
C SER A 244 9.51 4.44 4.11
N LEU A 245 10.76 4.73 4.46
CA LEU A 245 11.39 4.21 5.65
C LEU A 245 11.22 5.18 6.83
N CYS A 246 10.99 4.65 8.02
CA CYS A 246 10.92 5.44 9.25
C CYS A 246 11.67 4.74 10.38
N HIS A 247 12.55 5.45 11.08
CA HIS A 247 13.15 4.98 12.32
C HIS A 247 12.60 5.81 13.48
N PHE A 248 11.74 5.23 14.33
CA PHE A 248 10.91 6.01 15.26
C PHE A 248 11.72 6.79 16.32
N LYS A 249 12.88 6.24 16.75
CA LYS A 249 13.83 6.94 17.65
C LYS A 249 14.45 8.18 16.99
N PHE A 250 14.92 8.04 15.75
CA PHE A 250 15.43 9.15 14.96
C PHE A 250 14.36 10.21 14.73
N SER A 251 13.18 9.79 14.29
CA SER A 251 12.02 10.63 14.04
C SER A 251 11.66 11.49 15.27
N TYR A 252 11.48 10.85 16.44
CA TYR A 252 11.25 11.56 17.70
C TYR A 252 12.37 12.53 18.06
N THR A 253 13.63 12.11 17.89
CA THR A 253 14.79 12.91 18.29
C THR A 253 14.97 14.16 17.42
N VAL A 254 14.69 14.05 16.12
CA VAL A 254 14.83 15.16 15.18
C VAL A 254 13.65 16.12 15.32
N PHE A 255 12.41 15.62 15.26
CA PHE A 255 11.23 16.48 15.10
C PHE A 255 10.64 16.99 16.41
N ASP A 256 10.73 16.18 17.47
CA ASP A 256 10.11 16.45 18.75
C ASP A 256 11.19 16.54 19.84
N ASN A 257 10.78 16.67 21.10
CA ASN A 257 11.59 16.90 22.29
C ASN A 257 12.27 18.29 22.33
N GLU A 258 13.08 18.50 23.36
CA GLU A 258 13.79 19.75 23.57
C GLU A 258 14.76 20.06 22.41
N GLY A 259 14.58 21.23 21.80
CA GLY A 259 15.31 21.62 20.60
C GLY A 259 14.83 20.93 19.31
N GLY A 260 13.66 20.27 19.33
CA GLY A 260 13.06 19.61 18.17
C GLY A 260 12.89 20.54 16.97
N ARG A 261 13.12 19.98 15.78
CA ARG A 261 13.02 20.63 14.46
C ARG A 261 11.87 20.01 13.66
N PRO A 262 10.59 20.27 14.02
CA PRO A 262 9.46 19.69 13.32
C PRO A 262 9.41 20.13 11.84
N ASP A 263 10.00 21.28 11.51
CA ASP A 263 10.20 21.74 10.14
C ASP A 263 11.03 20.76 9.30
N ALA A 264 11.99 20.05 9.89
CA ALA A 264 12.72 18.99 9.19
C ALA A 264 11.81 17.85 8.68
N GLY A 265 10.56 17.78 9.15
CA GLY A 265 9.56 16.84 8.65
C GLY A 265 9.28 16.98 7.15
N MET A 266 9.64 18.10 6.52
CA MET A 266 9.52 18.31 5.06
C MET A 266 10.31 17.29 4.23
N PHE A 267 11.34 16.67 4.83
CA PHE A 267 12.15 15.63 4.20
C PHE A 267 11.59 14.21 4.39
N ALA A 268 10.58 14.03 5.25
CA ALA A 268 9.89 12.76 5.36
C ALA A 268 8.93 12.58 4.15
N PRO A 269 8.55 11.36 3.78
CA PRO A 269 9.14 10.11 4.21
C PRO A 269 10.60 9.97 3.72
N CYS A 270 11.39 9.13 4.39
CA CYS A 270 12.71 8.78 3.89
C CYS A 270 12.54 7.78 2.73
N SER A 271 12.44 8.31 1.51
CA SER A 271 12.11 7.54 0.31
C SER A 271 13.33 6.79 -0.26
N MET A 272 13.24 5.46 -0.29
CA MET A 272 14.17 4.58 -1.00
C MET A 272 13.47 4.01 -2.23
N TYR A 273 13.87 4.47 -3.42
CA TYR A 273 13.32 3.99 -4.68
C TYR A 273 14.09 2.77 -5.17
N MET A 274 13.39 1.93 -5.91
CA MET A 274 13.90 0.69 -6.48
C MET A 274 13.28 0.45 -7.85
N PHE A 275 14.09 0.06 -8.82
CA PHE A 275 13.58 -0.32 -10.13
C PHE A 275 14.43 -1.39 -10.80
N ILE A 276 13.80 -2.11 -11.72
CA ILE A 276 14.44 -3.05 -12.64
C ILE A 276 14.19 -2.50 -14.04
N ARG A 277 15.25 -2.20 -14.78
CA ARG A 277 15.12 -1.77 -16.18
C ARG A 277 14.54 -2.92 -17.00
N LYS A 278 13.85 -2.56 -18.08
CA LYS A 278 13.31 -3.54 -19.00
C LYS A 278 14.39 -4.50 -19.48
N ASP A 279 14.14 -5.79 -19.28
CA ASP A 279 15.01 -6.88 -19.67
C ASP A 279 16.40 -6.91 -19.05
N ASP A 280 16.55 -6.27 -17.88
CA ASP A 280 17.78 -6.25 -17.09
C ASP A 280 17.70 -7.22 -15.89
N ASN A 281 18.87 -7.64 -15.42
CA ASN A 281 19.05 -8.59 -14.31
C ASN A 281 19.63 -7.89 -13.07
N LYS A 282 19.34 -6.60 -12.97
CA LYS A 282 19.87 -5.71 -11.94
C LYS A 282 18.73 -4.90 -11.32
N LEU A 283 18.63 -5.00 -10.01
CA LEU A 283 17.81 -4.10 -9.21
C LEU A 283 18.65 -2.87 -8.86
N VAL A 284 18.21 -1.70 -9.30
CA VAL A 284 18.82 -0.41 -8.98
C VAL A 284 18.04 0.20 -7.81
N VAL A 285 18.77 0.63 -6.79
CA VAL A 285 18.21 1.21 -5.56
C VAL A 285 18.85 2.57 -5.33
N GLY A 286 18.09 3.55 -4.84
CA GLY A 286 18.67 4.81 -4.39
C GLY A 286 17.83 5.54 -3.36
N MET A 287 18.50 6.39 -2.59
CA MET A 287 17.92 7.11 -1.46
C MET A 287 18.70 8.40 -1.18
N PRO A 288 18.03 9.52 -0.85
CA PRO A 288 18.72 10.69 -0.31
C PRO A 288 19.34 10.38 1.06
N ARG A 289 20.54 10.90 1.30
CA ARG A 289 21.19 10.76 2.61
C ARG A 289 20.56 11.69 3.63
N LEU A 290 20.46 11.22 4.87
CA LEU A 290 20.02 12.01 6.01
C LEU A 290 20.94 13.21 6.31
N GLY A 291 22.20 13.15 5.86
CA GLY A 291 23.13 14.29 5.91
C GLY A 291 22.63 15.54 5.19
N ASN A 292 21.75 15.39 4.18
CA ASN A 292 21.09 16.54 3.55
C ASN A 292 20.29 17.36 4.56
N TRP A 293 19.63 16.71 5.53
CA TRP A 293 18.79 17.37 6.52
C TRP A 293 19.66 18.24 7.43
N ALA A 294 20.74 17.64 7.94
CA ALA A 294 21.66 18.30 8.83
C ALA A 294 22.34 19.51 8.17
N ALA A 295 22.82 19.33 6.93
CA ALA A 295 23.51 20.39 6.21
C ALA A 295 22.59 21.54 5.80
N THR A 296 21.41 21.24 5.23
CA THR A 296 20.52 22.26 4.67
C THR A 296 19.82 23.08 5.76
N LEU A 297 19.50 22.46 6.90
CA LEU A 297 18.83 23.10 8.05
C LEU A 297 19.78 23.56 9.17
N ASP A 298 21.10 23.40 8.98
CA ASP A 298 22.16 23.72 9.95
C ASP A 298 21.91 23.10 11.34
N ILE A 299 21.59 21.80 11.37
CA ILE A 299 21.38 21.05 12.61
C ILE A 299 22.75 20.81 13.25
N LYS A 300 23.00 21.45 14.39
CA LYS A 300 24.26 21.37 15.14
C LYS A 300 24.19 20.55 16.43
N ASP A 301 22.99 20.15 16.84
CA ASP A 301 22.79 19.39 18.08
C ASP A 301 23.49 18.02 18.01
N PRO A 302 24.43 17.72 18.92
CA PRO A 302 25.22 16.48 18.86
C PRO A 302 24.38 15.21 18.93
N LYS A 303 23.25 15.23 19.67
CA LYS A 303 22.38 14.05 19.79
C LYS A 303 21.68 13.72 18.47
N ARG A 304 21.18 14.74 17.77
CA ARG A 304 20.60 14.60 16.43
C ARG A 304 21.64 14.17 15.40
N LEU A 305 22.80 14.81 15.41
CA LEU A 305 23.89 14.46 14.50
C LEU A 305 24.38 13.02 14.70
N ALA A 306 24.49 12.55 15.94
CA ALA A 306 24.87 11.18 16.22
C ALA A 306 23.92 10.14 15.60
N LEU A 307 22.61 10.41 15.60
CA LEU A 307 21.64 9.52 14.94
C LEU A 307 21.69 9.63 13.41
N VAL A 308 21.93 10.83 12.85
CA VAL A 308 22.18 10.99 11.41
C VAL A 308 23.37 10.13 10.99
N GLU A 309 24.48 10.20 11.74
CA GLU A 309 25.69 9.41 11.47
C GLU A 309 25.50 7.91 11.70
N GLN A 310 24.70 7.51 12.69
CA GLN A 310 24.34 6.10 12.90
C GLN A 310 23.63 5.55 11.66
N LEU A 311 22.51 6.17 11.26
CA LEU A 311 21.70 5.71 10.13
C LEU A 311 22.46 5.83 8.80
N TYR A 312 23.36 6.82 8.68
CA TYR A 312 24.24 6.96 7.52
C TYR A 312 25.11 5.73 7.28
N LYS A 313 25.56 5.04 8.33
CA LYS A 313 26.37 3.81 8.24
C LYS A 313 25.50 2.56 8.14
N GLU A 314 24.44 2.53 8.94
CA GLU A 314 23.58 1.37 9.10
C GLU A 314 22.81 1.00 7.83
N ILE A 315 22.27 1.99 7.09
CA ILE A 315 21.53 1.72 5.85
C ILE A 315 22.42 1.03 4.79
N PRO A 316 23.61 1.53 4.45
CA PRO A 316 24.55 0.81 3.59
C PRO A 316 24.92 -0.60 4.09
N GLU A 317 25.10 -0.79 5.40
CA GLU A 317 25.39 -2.11 5.98
C GLU A 317 24.24 -3.10 5.79
N ILE A 318 22.99 -2.66 6.01
CA ILE A 318 21.80 -3.47 5.73
C ILE A 318 21.75 -3.81 4.23
N MET A 319 21.92 -2.82 3.35
CA MET A 319 21.89 -3.05 1.91
C MET A 319 23.00 -4.03 1.45
N ALA A 320 24.21 -3.91 2.01
CA ALA A 320 25.30 -4.84 1.73
C ALA A 320 24.95 -6.28 2.15
N SER A 321 24.27 -6.46 3.29
CA SER A 321 23.79 -7.77 3.75
C SER A 321 22.77 -8.41 2.79
N LEU A 322 22.06 -7.59 2.01
CA LEU A 322 21.11 -8.01 0.98
C LEU A 322 21.78 -8.24 -0.39
N GLY A 323 23.12 -8.23 -0.44
CA GLY A 323 23.89 -8.43 -1.66
C GLY A 323 24.03 -7.17 -2.53
N ALA A 324 23.66 -6.00 -2.00
CA ALA A 324 23.78 -4.75 -2.74
C ALA A 324 25.22 -4.22 -2.74
N LYS A 325 25.62 -3.63 -3.86
CA LYS A 325 26.90 -2.92 -4.00
C LYS A 325 26.62 -1.44 -4.13
N GLU A 326 27.28 -0.63 -3.31
CA GLU A 326 27.16 0.82 -3.40
C GLU A 326 27.84 1.33 -4.68
N VAL A 327 27.18 2.25 -5.38
CA VAL A 327 27.64 2.83 -6.65
C VAL A 327 27.57 4.35 -6.62
N GLU A 328 28.22 4.99 -7.60
CA GLU A 328 28.24 6.44 -7.71
C GLU A 328 26.87 7.04 -8.02
N ASN A 329 26.69 8.31 -7.68
CA ASN A 329 25.46 9.04 -7.96
C ASN A 329 25.44 9.60 -9.39
N VAL A 330 25.20 8.72 -10.35
CA VAL A 330 24.98 9.06 -11.76
C VAL A 330 23.55 8.76 -12.17
N ASN A 331 23.12 9.25 -13.34
CA ASN A 331 21.82 8.86 -13.88
C ASN A 331 21.92 7.40 -14.36
N PRO A 332 21.19 6.45 -13.73
CA PRO A 332 21.34 5.02 -14.01
C PRO A 332 20.78 4.61 -15.39
N LEU A 333 20.02 5.48 -16.07
CA LEU A 333 19.58 5.23 -17.45
C LEU A 333 20.66 5.56 -18.50
N LYS A 334 21.73 6.27 -18.12
CA LYS A 334 22.86 6.59 -19.01
C LYS A 334 23.93 5.50 -19.01
N GLU A 335 23.89 4.57 -18.07
CA GLU A 335 24.77 3.41 -18.05
C GLU A 335 24.27 2.32 -18.99
N ALA A 336 25.17 1.60 -19.65
CA ALA A 336 24.79 0.48 -20.52
C ALA A 336 23.94 -0.55 -19.74
N SER A 337 22.86 -1.04 -20.35
CA SER A 337 22.19 -2.23 -19.84
C SER A 337 23.06 -3.46 -20.04
N ASN A 338 22.93 -4.45 -19.16
CA ASN A 338 23.42 -5.81 -19.40
C ASN A 338 22.20 -6.62 -19.86
N PRO A 339 21.90 -6.66 -21.17
CA PRO A 339 20.73 -7.39 -21.64
C PRO A 339 20.93 -8.88 -21.33
N LEU A 340 19.84 -9.59 -21.05
CA LEU A 340 19.82 -11.04 -21.01
C LEU A 340 20.64 -11.62 -22.18
N ALA A 341 21.73 -12.32 -21.87
CA ALA A 341 22.39 -13.15 -22.86
C ALA A 341 21.36 -14.16 -23.36
N LYS A 342 21.00 -14.08 -24.65
CA LYS A 342 20.11 -15.07 -25.28
C LYS A 342 20.72 -16.44 -25.01
N LYS A 343 20.06 -17.25 -24.18
CA LYS A 343 20.42 -18.66 -24.03
C LYS A 343 20.33 -19.27 -25.43
N ALA A 344 21.46 -19.66 -25.99
CA ALA A 344 21.51 -20.49 -27.18
C ALA A 344 20.73 -21.77 -26.85
N ASP A 345 19.76 -22.11 -27.70
CA ASP A 345 19.02 -23.36 -27.64
C ASP A 345 19.99 -24.54 -27.81
N ALA A 346 20.54 -25.03 -26.70
CA ALA A 346 21.24 -26.30 -26.64
C ALA A 346 20.23 -27.41 -26.36
N LYS A 347 19.33 -27.66 -27.31
CA LYS A 347 18.67 -28.98 -27.42
C LYS A 347 19.65 -29.90 -28.12
N ALA A 348 20.37 -30.68 -27.32
CA ALA A 348 21.14 -31.82 -27.80
C ALA A 348 20.17 -32.87 -28.39
N GLU A 349 20.01 -32.86 -29.71
CA GLU A 349 19.38 -33.93 -30.46
C GLU A 349 20.31 -35.15 -30.47
N LYS A 350 19.84 -36.27 -29.89
CA LYS A 350 20.38 -37.59 -30.17
C LYS A 350 19.93 -38.02 -31.58
N LYS A 351 20.90 -38.11 -32.49
CA LYS A 351 20.80 -38.75 -33.81
C LYS A 351 20.24 -40.18 -33.71
N VAL A 352 19.26 -40.48 -34.57
CA VAL A 352 19.09 -41.80 -35.20
C VAL A 352 18.87 -41.57 -36.70
N GLU A 353 19.73 -42.17 -37.52
CA GLU A 353 19.74 -42.22 -39.00
C GLU A 353 18.48 -42.94 -39.55
N ALA A 354 17.71 -42.39 -40.50
CA ALA A 354 17.92 -42.22 -41.94
C ALA A 354 17.08 -43.22 -42.78
N LYS A 355 16.21 -42.71 -43.66
CA LYS A 355 16.12 -43.09 -45.09
C LYS A 355 15.16 -42.19 -45.88
N LYS A 356 15.60 -41.85 -47.10
CA LYS A 356 14.99 -41.01 -48.13
C LYS A 356 13.79 -41.69 -48.81
N GLU A 357 12.83 -40.88 -49.27
CA GLU A 357 12.28 -40.94 -50.64
C GLU A 357 11.52 -39.65 -50.99
N ALA A 358 11.40 -39.34 -52.29
CA ALA A 358 11.23 -38.00 -52.85
C ALA A 358 9.93 -37.78 -53.66
N SER A 359 9.51 -36.50 -53.71
CA SER A 359 8.73 -35.78 -54.77
C SER A 359 7.22 -36.03 -54.95
N PRO A 360 6.45 -35.11 -55.62
CA PRO A 360 6.66 -33.67 -55.86
C PRO A 360 5.40 -32.74 -55.76
N ALA A 361 5.69 -31.43 -55.65
CA ALA A 361 5.05 -30.22 -56.19
C ALA A 361 3.53 -30.11 -56.49
N SER A 362 2.93 -29.00 -56.02
CA SER A 362 2.11 -28.11 -56.87
C SER A 362 2.15 -26.65 -56.38
N LYS A 363 2.04 -25.73 -57.35
CA LYS A 363 2.30 -24.28 -57.28
C LYS A 363 1.06 -23.48 -56.86
N ALA A 364 1.31 -22.39 -56.12
CA ALA A 364 0.90 -20.98 -56.28
C ALA A 364 -0.34 -20.63 -57.17
N PRO A 365 -1.06 -19.51 -56.93
CA PRO A 365 -0.43 -18.18 -56.97
C PRO A 365 -0.89 -17.13 -55.95
N ALA A 366 -0.03 -16.12 -55.86
CA ALA A 366 -0.17 -14.86 -55.17
C ALA A 366 -1.03 -13.85 -55.94
N ASP A 367 -1.54 -12.85 -55.22
CA ASP A 367 -1.74 -11.44 -55.63
C ASP A 367 -2.42 -10.73 -54.44
N LYS A 368 -2.28 -9.45 -54.13
CA LYS A 368 -1.36 -8.34 -54.47
C LYS A 368 -1.68 -7.23 -53.45
N ALA A 369 -0.72 -6.35 -53.23
CA ALA A 369 -0.81 -5.19 -52.34
C ALA A 369 -1.79 -4.11 -52.84
N ALA A 370 -2.35 -3.32 -51.91
CA ALA A 370 -2.72 -1.91 -52.12
C ALA A 370 -2.80 -1.15 -50.78
N ALA A 371 -2.19 0.03 -50.75
CA ALA A 371 -2.40 1.16 -49.84
C ALA A 371 -2.32 2.43 -50.72
N PRO A 372 -2.64 3.65 -50.25
CA PRO A 372 -3.65 4.12 -49.30
C PRO A 372 -4.60 5.16 -49.98
N THR A 373 -5.66 5.60 -49.30
CA THR A 373 -6.36 6.85 -49.66
C THR A 373 -6.69 7.64 -48.41
N GLU A 374 -6.19 8.88 -48.37
CA GLU A 374 -6.62 9.96 -47.49
C GLU A 374 -8.08 10.34 -47.81
N ASP A 375 -8.89 10.60 -46.78
CA ASP A 375 -10.06 11.45 -46.95
C ASP A 375 -10.27 12.32 -45.72
N ASN A 376 -10.27 13.64 -45.96
CA ASN A 376 -10.50 14.69 -44.99
C ASN A 376 -12.02 14.86 -44.80
N SER A 377 -12.53 14.61 -43.59
CA SER A 377 -13.83 15.15 -43.20
C SER A 377 -13.83 15.62 -41.75
N SER A 378 -13.93 16.95 -41.62
CA SER A 378 -14.12 17.69 -40.38
C SER A 378 -15.55 17.47 -39.86
N VAL A 379 -15.68 16.86 -38.67
CA VAL A 379 -16.96 16.74 -37.96
C VAL A 379 -17.11 17.92 -37.00
N ILE A 380 -18.10 18.77 -37.26
CA ILE A 380 -18.56 19.81 -36.34
C ILE A 380 -19.42 19.12 -35.27
N ILE A 381 -18.91 19.05 -34.03
CA ILE A 381 -19.69 18.58 -32.88
C ILE A 381 -20.47 19.78 -32.31
N GLN A 382 -21.79 19.78 -32.51
CA GLN A 382 -22.70 20.68 -31.78
C GLN A 382 -22.83 20.20 -30.33
N ILE A 383 -22.41 21.05 -29.39
CA ILE A 383 -22.60 20.86 -27.95
C ILE A 383 -24.01 21.36 -27.59
N PRO A 384 -24.90 20.56 -26.97
CA PRO A 384 -26.19 21.05 -26.50
C PRO A 384 -26.04 21.97 -25.28
N GLU A 385 -26.91 22.98 -25.22
CA GLU A 385 -26.96 24.01 -24.18
C GLU A 385 -27.26 23.43 -22.78
N VAL A 386 -26.58 23.95 -21.77
CA VAL A 386 -26.68 23.54 -20.35
C VAL A 386 -28.05 23.93 -19.78
N PRO A 387 -28.83 23.01 -19.16
CA PRO A 387 -30.07 23.38 -18.48
C PRO A 387 -29.79 24.19 -17.20
N LYS A 388 -30.58 25.26 -17.01
CA LYS A 388 -30.49 26.18 -15.85
C LYS A 388 -30.70 25.45 -14.51
N PRO A 389 -30.00 25.84 -13.43
CA PRO A 389 -30.20 25.26 -12.11
C PRO A 389 -31.60 25.52 -11.56
N VAL A 390 -32.23 24.50 -11.01
CA VAL A 390 -33.49 24.61 -10.25
C VAL A 390 -33.19 25.19 -8.86
N GLU A 391 -33.91 26.22 -8.46
CA GLU A 391 -33.78 26.85 -7.13
C GLU A 391 -34.09 25.87 -5.99
N ALA A 392 -33.31 25.95 -4.91
CA ALA A 392 -33.47 25.11 -3.73
C ALA A 392 -34.76 25.43 -2.96
N LEU A 393 -35.59 24.41 -2.77
CA LEU A 393 -36.74 24.44 -1.85
C LEU A 393 -36.26 24.72 -0.41
N LYS A 394 -36.75 25.81 0.18
CA LYS A 394 -36.60 26.10 1.62
C LYS A 394 -37.44 25.11 2.43
N VAL A 395 -36.78 24.19 3.12
CA VAL A 395 -37.43 23.37 4.17
C VAL A 395 -37.50 24.21 5.45
N VAL A 396 -38.72 24.60 5.84
CA VAL A 396 -39.01 25.14 7.17
C VAL A 396 -39.32 23.95 8.08
N THR A 397 -38.44 23.66 9.03
CA THR A 397 -38.73 22.72 10.12
C THR A 397 -39.64 23.40 11.14
N LYS A 398 -40.93 23.06 11.13
CA LYS A 398 -41.84 23.30 12.26
C LYS A 398 -41.79 22.08 13.18
N GLY A 399 -41.30 22.26 14.41
CA GLY A 399 -41.31 21.24 15.46
C GLY A 399 -39.93 21.02 16.08
N GLY A 400 -39.42 22.04 16.79
CA GLY A 400 -38.16 21.94 17.50
C GLY A 400 -38.24 21.09 18.77
N ASN A 401 -37.17 20.35 19.04
CA ASN A 401 -36.70 20.16 20.41
C ASN A 401 -35.51 21.09 20.64
N ALA A 402 -35.45 21.68 21.83
CA ALA A 402 -34.47 22.68 22.25
C ALA A 402 -33.01 22.16 22.17
N PRO A 403 -32.01 23.05 22.00
CA PRO A 403 -30.61 22.65 21.96
C PRO A 403 -30.19 22.05 23.29
N VAL A 404 -29.77 20.79 23.27
CA VAL A 404 -29.15 20.15 24.44
C VAL A 404 -27.73 20.72 24.59
N LYS A 405 -27.46 21.22 25.79
CA LYS A 405 -26.20 21.86 26.22
C LYS A 405 -24.98 20.96 26.04
N GLN A 406 -23.83 21.63 25.90
CA GLN A 406 -22.46 21.13 25.99
C GLN A 406 -22.28 19.89 26.88
N ASN A 407 -21.61 18.85 26.35
CA ASN A 407 -20.88 17.92 27.21
C ASN A 407 -19.50 18.51 27.51
N GLU A 408 -19.45 19.29 28.59
CA GLU A 408 -18.20 19.54 29.31
C GLU A 408 -17.61 18.22 29.81
N SER A 409 -16.28 18.12 29.73
CA SER A 409 -15.51 17.00 30.24
C SER A 409 -15.64 16.87 31.76
N LEU A 410 -16.53 16.01 32.24
CA LEU A 410 -16.53 15.56 33.63
C LEU A 410 -15.55 14.40 33.81
N TYR A 411 -14.25 14.69 33.76
CA TYR A 411 -13.22 13.80 34.32
C TYR A 411 -12.63 14.45 35.57
N LYS A 412 -13.22 14.14 36.73
CA LYS A 412 -12.58 14.35 38.04
C LYS A 412 -11.59 13.19 38.27
N PRO A 413 -10.31 13.45 38.57
CA PRO A 413 -9.38 12.38 38.89
C PRO A 413 -9.74 11.80 40.26
N ARG A 414 -10.20 10.55 40.30
CA ARG A 414 -10.14 9.75 41.54
C ARG A 414 -8.74 9.16 41.62
N SER A 415 -7.95 9.65 42.56
CA SER A 415 -6.73 9.01 43.02
C SER A 415 -7.07 7.61 43.57
N ILE A 416 -6.47 6.57 42.99
CA ILE A 416 -6.38 5.26 43.61
C ILE A 416 -4.91 5.02 43.90
N SER A 417 -4.61 4.88 45.18
CA SER A 417 -3.27 4.63 45.72
C SER A 417 -2.68 3.34 45.15
N LEU A 418 -1.49 3.44 44.56
CA LEU A 418 -0.69 2.30 44.13
C LEU A 418 -0.23 1.53 45.37
N LYS A 419 -0.77 0.33 45.61
CA LYS A 419 -0.07 -0.69 46.39
C LYS A 419 0.97 -1.34 45.49
N VAL A 420 2.22 -1.21 45.92
CA VAL A 420 3.43 -1.80 45.33
C VAL A 420 3.19 -3.26 44.99
N SER A 421 3.40 -3.67 43.73
CA SER A 421 3.31 -5.07 43.34
C SER A 421 4.55 -5.81 43.84
N GLN A 422 4.37 -6.76 44.76
CA GLN A 422 5.33 -7.84 44.90
C GLN A 422 5.15 -8.81 43.72
N PRO A 423 6.23 -9.31 43.11
CA PRO A 423 6.14 -10.23 41.98
C PRO A 423 5.45 -11.55 42.42
N PRO A 424 4.60 -12.16 41.58
CA PRO A 424 3.92 -13.39 41.95
C PRO A 424 4.94 -14.51 42.08
N LYS A 425 5.00 -15.11 43.28
CA LYS A 425 5.66 -16.40 43.52
C LYS A 425 5.09 -17.44 42.57
N ALA A 426 5.97 -18.28 42.02
CA ALA A 426 5.62 -19.41 41.16
C ALA A 426 4.47 -20.22 41.76
N ALA A 427 3.32 -20.22 41.09
CA ALA A 427 2.18 -21.03 41.48
C ALA A 427 2.46 -22.48 41.05
N VAL A 428 2.62 -23.33 42.07
CA VAL A 428 2.64 -24.79 41.97
C VAL A 428 1.38 -25.28 41.28
N ALA A 429 1.54 -26.28 40.41
CA ALA A 429 0.45 -26.92 39.66
C ALA A 429 -0.71 -27.34 40.59
N ALA A 430 -1.90 -26.83 40.30
CA ALA A 430 -3.14 -27.28 40.92
C ALA A 430 -3.65 -28.57 40.22
N PRO A 431 -4.28 -29.50 40.97
CA PRO A 431 -4.51 -30.87 40.53
C PRO A 431 -5.65 -30.97 39.50
N LYS A 432 -5.55 -32.01 38.66
CA LYS A 432 -6.65 -32.52 37.85
C LYS A 432 -7.78 -32.99 38.77
N SER A 433 -8.99 -32.44 38.61
CA SER A 433 -10.23 -33.17 38.31
C SER A 433 -11.46 -32.30 38.54
N GLU A 434 -12.30 -32.20 37.50
CA GLU A 434 -13.75 -32.37 37.60
C GLU A 434 -14.28 -32.74 36.21
N GLU A 435 -15.18 -33.72 36.17
CA GLU A 435 -15.60 -34.43 34.97
C GLU A 435 -16.33 -33.54 33.95
N GLN A 436 -15.92 -33.74 32.70
CA GLN A 436 -16.47 -33.20 31.47
C GLN A 436 -17.89 -33.77 31.25
N LYS A 437 -18.92 -32.91 31.24
CA LYS A 437 -20.24 -33.26 30.67
C LYS A 437 -20.64 -32.27 29.57
N ASP A 438 -20.73 -32.81 28.35
CA ASP A 438 -21.45 -32.33 27.15
C ASP A 438 -21.23 -30.90 26.63
N VAL A 439 -20.00 -30.53 26.31
CA VAL A 439 -19.76 -29.40 25.38
C VAL A 439 -19.45 -29.96 24.00
N LYS A 440 -20.42 -29.90 23.09
CA LYS A 440 -20.20 -30.32 21.71
C LYS A 440 -19.37 -29.28 20.95
N ALA A 441 -18.57 -29.72 19.99
CA ALA A 441 -17.68 -28.83 19.24
C ALA A 441 -18.45 -27.76 18.45
N GLY A 442 -18.20 -26.50 18.76
CA GLY A 442 -18.81 -25.31 18.18
C GLY A 442 -19.82 -24.61 19.08
N ASP A 443 -20.23 -25.24 20.18
CA ASP A 443 -21.14 -24.62 21.15
C ASP A 443 -20.45 -23.50 21.93
N VAL A 444 -21.26 -22.59 22.46
CA VAL A 444 -20.81 -21.56 23.38
C VAL A 444 -20.53 -22.23 24.73
N TYR A 445 -19.30 -22.12 25.22
CA TYR A 445 -18.89 -22.67 26.50
C TYR A 445 -18.17 -21.63 27.35
N GLY A 446 -18.55 -21.49 28.62
CA GLY A 446 -18.01 -20.47 29.51
C GLY A 446 -18.17 -19.04 28.95
N GLY A 447 -19.22 -18.79 28.16
CA GLY A 447 -19.47 -17.52 27.47
C GLY A 447 -18.52 -17.23 26.29
N LYS A 448 -17.67 -18.19 25.91
CA LYS A 448 -16.76 -18.12 24.76
C LYS A 448 -17.21 -19.04 23.64
N ILE A 449 -16.74 -18.77 22.43
CA ILE A 449 -16.98 -19.58 21.23
C ILE A 449 -15.70 -19.63 20.39
N SER A 450 -15.41 -20.76 19.76
CA SER A 450 -14.30 -20.87 18.80
C SER A 450 -14.71 -20.40 17.41
N ALA A 451 -13.81 -19.71 16.71
CA ALA A 451 -14.03 -19.29 15.33
C ALA A 451 -14.05 -20.45 14.33
N TYR A 452 -13.32 -21.52 14.65
CA TYR A 452 -13.19 -22.70 13.81
C TYR A 452 -13.38 -24.00 14.59
N LEU A 453 -13.71 -25.05 13.84
CA LEU A 453 -13.75 -26.44 14.26
C LEU A 453 -12.65 -27.20 13.52
N ARG A 454 -11.86 -27.99 14.24
CA ARG A 454 -10.72 -28.75 13.70
C ARG A 454 -11.05 -30.23 13.66
N GLY A 455 -10.73 -30.87 12.55
CA GLY A 455 -10.86 -32.31 12.36
C GLY A 455 -9.60 -32.91 11.73
N LYS A 456 -9.54 -34.24 11.66
CA LYS A 456 -8.46 -34.95 10.96
C LYS A 456 -8.42 -34.55 9.48
N LEU A 457 -7.23 -34.60 8.88
CA LEU A 457 -7.07 -34.36 7.44
C LEU A 457 -7.98 -35.30 6.65
N GLN A 458 -8.67 -34.74 5.66
CA GLN A 458 -9.46 -35.47 4.68
C GLN A 458 -9.15 -34.92 3.29
N SER A 459 -9.31 -35.73 2.25
CA SER A 459 -9.17 -35.24 0.88
C SER A 459 -10.29 -34.25 0.54
N VAL A 460 -10.02 -33.36 -0.42
CA VAL A 460 -11.00 -32.38 -0.91
C VAL A 460 -12.30 -33.06 -1.38
N ASP A 461 -12.21 -34.20 -2.05
CA ASP A 461 -13.38 -34.93 -2.53
C ASP A 461 -14.18 -35.59 -1.40
N SER A 462 -13.51 -36.08 -0.35
CA SER A 462 -14.18 -36.59 0.85
C SER A 462 -14.95 -35.48 1.56
N VAL A 463 -14.32 -34.30 1.70
CA VAL A 463 -14.95 -33.11 2.30
C VAL A 463 -16.19 -32.69 1.51
N LYS A 464 -16.11 -32.62 0.17
CA LYS A 464 -17.27 -32.27 -0.67
C LYS A 464 -18.42 -33.27 -0.50
N LYS A 465 -18.14 -34.57 -0.62
CA LYS A 465 -19.14 -35.62 -0.46
C LYS A 465 -19.82 -35.60 0.91
N ALA A 466 -19.04 -35.39 1.97
CA ALA A 466 -19.57 -35.31 3.33
C ALA A 466 -20.50 -34.10 3.53
N LEU A 467 -20.15 -32.94 2.97
CA LEU A 467 -20.97 -31.74 3.00
C LEU A 467 -22.26 -31.92 2.18
N GLU A 468 -22.17 -32.48 0.97
CA GLU A 468 -23.33 -32.76 0.12
C GLU A 468 -24.31 -33.73 0.79
N ALA A 469 -23.80 -34.82 1.37
CA ALA A 469 -24.60 -35.77 2.13
C ALA A 469 -25.28 -35.15 3.38
N ALA A 470 -24.72 -34.05 3.91
CA ALA A 470 -25.29 -33.28 5.00
C ALA A 470 -26.24 -32.15 4.54
N GLY A 471 -26.56 -32.08 3.25
CA GLY A 471 -27.51 -31.12 2.69
C GLY A 471 -26.91 -29.76 2.33
N PHE A 472 -25.59 -29.65 2.21
CA PHE A 472 -24.92 -28.44 1.75
C PHE A 472 -24.65 -28.48 0.25
N LYS A 473 -24.75 -27.31 -0.38
CA LYS A 473 -24.31 -27.07 -1.75
C LYS A 473 -22.86 -26.59 -1.74
N ILE A 474 -22.00 -27.25 -2.53
CA ILE A 474 -20.63 -26.77 -2.77
C ILE A 474 -20.67 -25.61 -3.75
N LEU A 475 -20.06 -24.49 -3.38
CA LEU A 475 -19.92 -23.31 -4.23
C LEU A 475 -18.61 -23.34 -5.00
N SER A 476 -17.53 -23.77 -4.36
CA SER A 476 -16.21 -23.91 -4.99
C SER A 476 -15.26 -24.79 -4.17
N ALA A 477 -14.20 -25.26 -4.83
CA ALA A 477 -12.99 -25.73 -4.17
C ALA A 477 -11.79 -25.10 -4.90
N SER A 478 -11.03 -24.27 -4.19
CA SER A 478 -9.96 -23.47 -4.78
C SER A 478 -8.68 -23.58 -3.98
N HIS A 479 -7.56 -23.74 -4.68
CA HIS A 479 -6.25 -23.70 -4.06
C HIS A 479 -5.92 -22.28 -3.64
N ILE A 480 -5.50 -22.11 -2.39
CA ILE A 480 -5.09 -20.81 -1.83
C ILE A 480 -3.56 -20.65 -1.78
N ASP A 481 -2.83 -21.67 -2.22
CA ASP A 481 -1.38 -21.66 -2.32
C ASP A 481 -0.88 -22.24 -3.67
N LYS A 482 0.34 -21.86 -4.06
CA LYS A 482 0.97 -22.30 -5.33
C LYS A 482 1.22 -23.82 -5.37
N LYS A 483 1.43 -24.46 -4.22
CA LYS A 483 1.76 -25.90 -4.14
C LYS A 483 0.51 -26.78 -4.08
N GLY A 484 -0.69 -26.19 -4.00
CA GLY A 484 -1.96 -26.90 -3.92
C GLY A 484 -2.20 -27.63 -2.59
N GLN A 485 -1.40 -27.35 -1.56
CA GLN A 485 -1.46 -28.00 -0.25
C GLN A 485 -2.56 -27.42 0.66
N LEU A 486 -3.11 -26.29 0.28
CA LEU A 486 -4.18 -25.60 0.98
C LEU A 486 -5.35 -25.39 0.01
N THR A 487 -6.47 -26.06 0.28
CA THR A 487 -7.69 -25.92 -0.53
C THR A 487 -8.82 -25.39 0.32
N SER A 488 -9.37 -24.24 -0.08
CA SER A 488 -10.58 -23.68 0.51
C SER A 488 -11.81 -24.18 -0.25
N VAL A 489 -12.71 -24.84 0.47
CA VAL A 489 -14.01 -25.30 -0.02
C VAL A 489 -15.08 -24.38 0.54
N ALA A 490 -15.71 -23.56 -0.31
CA ALA A 490 -16.83 -22.73 0.07
C ALA A 490 -18.14 -23.49 -0.14
N PHE A 491 -19.05 -23.45 0.83
CA PHE A 491 -20.32 -24.17 0.81
C PHE A 491 -21.43 -23.37 1.47
N SER A 492 -22.67 -23.73 1.16
CA SER A 492 -23.87 -23.04 1.68
C SER A 492 -25.09 -23.99 1.71
N ASN A 493 -26.22 -23.51 2.22
CA ASN A 493 -27.53 -24.12 2.09
C ASN A 493 -28.62 -23.03 2.06
N ASP A 494 -29.87 -23.42 1.79
CA ASP A 494 -30.98 -22.47 1.65
C ASP A 494 -31.26 -21.70 2.95
N ALA A 495 -31.03 -22.32 4.11
CA ALA A 495 -31.18 -21.65 5.41
C ALA A 495 -30.17 -20.49 5.60
N LEU A 496 -28.90 -20.70 5.24
CA LEU A 496 -27.88 -19.64 5.27
C LEU A 496 -28.22 -18.51 4.30
N ILE A 497 -28.67 -18.85 3.08
CA ILE A 497 -29.08 -17.86 2.08
C ILE A 497 -30.27 -17.04 2.60
N ALA A 498 -31.28 -17.69 3.17
CA ALA A 498 -32.46 -17.02 3.71
C ALA A 498 -32.11 -16.06 4.85
N MET A 499 -31.22 -16.45 5.78
CA MET A 499 -30.77 -15.58 6.86
C MET A 499 -29.94 -14.40 6.36
N ALA A 500 -29.11 -14.61 5.33
CA ALA A 500 -28.22 -13.60 4.76
C ALA A 500 -28.89 -12.68 3.74
N ASN A 501 -30.07 -13.02 3.23
CA ASN A 501 -30.87 -12.20 2.32
C ASN A 501 -31.54 -11.03 3.04
N LYS A 502 -30.71 -10.15 3.61
CA LYS A 502 -31.06 -8.88 4.24
C LYS A 502 -30.04 -7.83 3.79
N PRO A 503 -30.42 -6.54 3.71
CA PRO A 503 -29.52 -5.48 3.28
C PRO A 503 -28.19 -5.50 4.03
N GLY A 504 -27.08 -5.61 3.30
CA GLY A 504 -25.72 -5.67 3.82
C GLY A 504 -25.34 -6.95 4.54
N ARG A 505 -26.20 -7.98 4.61
CA ARG A 505 -25.94 -9.23 5.36
C ARG A 505 -25.47 -10.40 4.51
N GLY A 506 -25.39 -10.22 3.20
CA GLY A 506 -25.09 -11.28 2.23
C GLY A 506 -23.78 -12.05 2.47
N PHE A 507 -22.81 -11.46 3.16
CA PHE A 507 -21.56 -12.13 3.55
C PHE A 507 -21.77 -13.37 4.46
N ALA A 508 -22.89 -13.44 5.18
CA ALA A 508 -23.23 -14.59 6.03
C ALA A 508 -23.75 -15.80 5.24
N ALA A 509 -23.95 -15.68 3.92
CA ALA A 509 -24.59 -16.70 3.09
C ALA A 509 -23.72 -17.93 2.82
N SER A 510 -22.45 -17.94 3.21
CA SER A 510 -21.55 -19.06 2.95
C SER A 510 -20.63 -19.36 4.14
N LEU A 511 -20.28 -20.62 4.26
CA LEU A 511 -19.30 -21.15 5.21
C LEU A 511 -18.17 -21.81 4.43
N ARG A 512 -17.08 -22.14 5.14
CA ARG A 512 -15.85 -22.60 4.50
C ARG A 512 -15.17 -23.71 5.26
N VAL A 513 -14.60 -24.67 4.53
CA VAL A 513 -13.68 -25.69 5.04
C VAL A 513 -12.32 -25.49 4.39
N LEU A 514 -11.27 -25.36 5.19
CA LEU A 514 -9.89 -25.47 4.72
C LEU A 514 -9.46 -26.93 4.80
N VAL A 515 -9.01 -27.51 3.70
CA VAL A 515 -8.18 -28.71 3.69
C VAL A 515 -6.73 -28.26 3.79
N ASP A 516 -6.09 -28.53 4.94
CA ASP A 516 -4.76 -28.06 5.29
C ASP A 516 -3.79 -29.23 5.36
N GLU A 517 -3.16 -29.55 4.23
CA GLU A 517 -2.18 -30.63 4.16
C GLU A 517 -0.87 -30.30 4.88
N LYS A 518 -0.60 -29.01 5.15
CA LYS A 518 0.59 -28.56 5.87
C LYS A 518 0.48 -28.90 7.35
N ASN A 519 -0.66 -28.61 7.96
CA ASN A 519 -0.93 -28.92 9.38
C ASN A 519 -1.66 -30.26 9.58
N LYS A 520 -1.89 -31.03 8.52
CA LYS A 520 -2.55 -32.34 8.55
C LYS A 520 -3.92 -32.32 9.22
N GLN A 521 -4.75 -31.34 8.86
CA GLN A 521 -6.08 -31.17 9.44
C GLN A 521 -7.09 -30.59 8.44
N ILE A 522 -8.37 -30.64 8.80
CA ILE A 522 -9.39 -29.75 8.22
C ILE A 522 -9.74 -28.63 9.21
N SER A 523 -10.11 -27.46 8.69
CA SER A 523 -10.62 -26.33 9.47
C SER A 523 -11.97 -25.88 8.95
N VAL A 524 -13.03 -26.14 9.70
CA VAL A 524 -14.39 -25.73 9.35
C VAL A 524 -14.73 -24.44 10.08
N THR A 525 -15.24 -23.46 9.36
CA THR A 525 -15.74 -22.21 9.94
C THR A 525 -16.90 -22.51 10.89
N ASN A 526 -16.86 -22.01 12.13
CA ASN A 526 -17.96 -22.23 13.07
C ASN A 526 -19.17 -21.37 12.66
N PRO A 527 -20.31 -21.97 12.27
CA PRO A 527 -21.49 -21.23 11.82
C PRO A 527 -22.00 -20.25 12.88
N LEU A 528 -22.04 -20.63 14.16
CA LEU A 528 -22.49 -19.75 15.24
C LEU A 528 -21.57 -18.54 15.41
N TYR A 529 -20.27 -18.68 15.17
CA TYR A 529 -19.32 -17.57 15.25
C TYR A 529 -19.51 -16.58 14.09
N VAL A 530 -19.42 -17.07 12.85
CA VAL A 530 -19.41 -16.17 11.68
C VAL A 530 -20.76 -15.52 11.45
N THR A 531 -21.86 -16.26 11.60
CA THR A 531 -23.20 -15.68 11.44
C THR A 531 -23.52 -14.68 12.55
N SER A 532 -23.06 -14.89 13.79
CA SER A 532 -23.21 -13.89 14.86
C SER A 532 -22.46 -12.60 14.54
N ALA A 533 -21.23 -12.71 14.01
CA ALA A 533 -20.44 -11.55 13.61
C ALA A 533 -21.04 -10.79 12.41
N PHE A 534 -21.64 -11.51 11.45
CA PHE A 534 -22.06 -10.91 10.18
C PHE A 534 -23.53 -10.49 10.15
N LEU A 535 -24.42 -11.27 10.77
CA LEU A 535 -25.84 -10.90 10.93
C LEU A 535 -26.01 -9.85 12.04
N GLN A 536 -25.12 -9.79 13.02
CA GLN A 536 -25.21 -8.85 14.14
C GLN A 536 -26.56 -8.92 14.86
N ASP A 537 -27.31 -7.81 14.93
CA ASP A 537 -28.63 -7.74 15.57
C ASP A 537 -29.67 -8.66 14.88
N ASP A 538 -29.41 -9.08 13.64
CA ASP A 538 -30.24 -10.04 12.88
C ASP A 538 -29.97 -11.51 13.21
N PHE A 539 -28.97 -11.78 14.06
CA PHE A 539 -28.56 -13.14 14.38
C PHE A 539 -29.57 -13.86 15.28
N ASP A 540 -30.06 -15.01 14.82
CA ASP A 540 -30.84 -15.95 15.62
C ASP A 540 -30.06 -17.26 15.82
N GLN A 541 -29.62 -17.50 17.05
CA GLN A 541 -28.90 -18.71 17.42
C GLN A 541 -29.70 -19.98 17.10
N LYS A 542 -31.03 -19.99 17.30
CA LYS A 542 -31.87 -21.17 17.07
C LYS A 542 -31.93 -21.55 15.59
N ALA A 543 -31.92 -20.56 14.70
CA ALA A 543 -31.89 -20.78 13.26
C ALA A 543 -30.54 -21.37 12.78
N VAL A 544 -29.44 -21.05 13.48
CA VAL A 544 -28.08 -21.48 13.10
C VAL A 544 -27.69 -22.84 13.72
N THR A 545 -28.23 -23.19 14.88
CA THR A 545 -27.93 -24.48 15.55
C THR A 545 -28.12 -25.71 14.65
N PRO A 546 -29.19 -25.85 13.85
CA PRO A 546 -29.33 -26.99 12.93
C PRO A 546 -28.20 -27.10 11.90
N ILE A 547 -27.66 -25.97 11.42
CA ILE A 547 -26.53 -25.94 10.49
C ILE A 547 -25.27 -26.49 11.17
N LEU A 548 -25.04 -26.12 12.44
CA LEU A 548 -23.93 -26.65 13.23
C LEU A 548 -24.05 -28.16 13.45
N GLU A 549 -25.25 -28.66 13.75
CA GLU A 549 -25.50 -30.10 13.90
C GLU A 549 -25.25 -30.85 12.58
N SER A 550 -25.67 -30.31 11.43
CA SER A 550 -25.34 -30.90 10.12
C SER A 550 -23.84 -30.97 9.87
N ILE A 551 -23.07 -29.93 10.25
CA ILE A 551 -21.60 -29.94 10.15
C ILE A 551 -20.98 -31.01 11.06
N ARG A 552 -21.45 -31.13 12.31
CA ARG A 552 -21.00 -32.18 13.25
C ARG A 552 -21.27 -33.58 12.71
N LYS A 553 -22.41 -33.78 12.04
CA LYS A 553 -22.75 -35.06 11.40
C LYS A 553 -21.87 -35.35 10.18
N ALA A 554 -21.57 -34.32 9.37
CA ALA A 554 -20.67 -34.45 8.22
C ALA A 554 -19.24 -34.82 8.62
N PHE A 555 -18.77 -34.26 9.74
CA PHE A 555 -17.41 -34.43 10.23
C PHE A 555 -17.43 -34.91 11.69
N PRO A 556 -17.39 -36.23 11.93
CA PRO A 556 -17.27 -36.75 13.29
C PRO A 556 -15.93 -36.31 13.91
N ASP A 557 -15.89 -36.25 15.25
CA ASP A 557 -14.70 -35.91 16.04
C ASP A 557 -14.15 -34.47 15.86
N LEU A 558 -14.97 -33.53 15.37
CA LEU A 558 -14.58 -32.12 15.38
C LEU A 558 -14.26 -31.64 16.81
N LYS A 559 -13.28 -30.74 16.92
CA LYS A 559 -12.88 -30.08 18.16
C LYS A 559 -12.87 -28.57 18.00
N ASN A 560 -13.12 -27.83 19.07
CA ASN A 560 -12.98 -26.37 19.06
C ASN A 560 -11.53 -25.97 18.79
N SER A 561 -11.31 -24.99 17.91
CA SER A 561 -9.99 -24.37 17.80
C SER A 561 -9.68 -23.50 19.03
N GLU A 562 -8.40 -23.21 19.23
CA GLU A 562 -7.92 -22.26 20.25
C GLU A 562 -8.30 -20.81 19.93
N ASP A 563 -8.79 -20.54 18.71
CA ASP A 563 -9.18 -19.21 18.26
C ASP A 563 -10.56 -18.83 18.86
N ALA A 564 -10.60 -18.62 20.18
CA ALA A 564 -11.83 -18.46 20.94
C ALA A 564 -12.02 -17.04 21.51
N VAL A 565 -13.20 -16.46 21.28
CA VAL A 565 -13.57 -15.12 21.74
C VAL A 565 -14.83 -15.16 22.61
N LYS A 566 -15.15 -14.04 23.27
CA LYS A 566 -16.42 -13.91 24.00
C LYS A 566 -17.59 -13.88 23.01
N PHE A 567 -18.55 -14.77 23.15
CA PHE A 567 -19.67 -14.87 22.20
C PHE A 567 -20.48 -13.57 22.12
N LYS A 568 -20.72 -12.92 23.26
CA LYS A 568 -21.47 -11.66 23.36
C LYS A 568 -20.84 -10.47 22.62
N VAL A 569 -19.56 -10.53 22.25
CA VAL A 569 -18.92 -9.42 21.53
C VAL A 569 -19.09 -9.51 20.02
N LEU A 570 -19.47 -10.67 19.48
CA LEU A 570 -19.51 -10.90 18.03
C LEU A 570 -20.48 -9.95 17.28
N PRO A 571 -21.72 -9.70 17.74
CA PRO A 571 -22.61 -8.77 17.04
C PRO A 571 -22.07 -7.34 16.95
N LYS A 572 -21.15 -6.97 17.85
CA LYS A 572 -20.48 -5.67 17.90
C LYS A 572 -18.97 -5.83 17.75
N TYR A 573 -18.54 -6.83 16.98
CA TYR A 573 -17.12 -7.15 16.86
C TYR A 573 -16.35 -5.93 16.40
N HIS A 574 -15.31 -5.61 17.16
CA HIS A 574 -14.40 -4.52 16.88
C HIS A 574 -13.03 -4.94 17.34
N PHE A 575 -12.09 -5.03 16.41
CA PHE A 575 -10.77 -5.56 16.71
C PHE A 575 -9.99 -4.61 17.63
N MET A 576 -9.87 -3.33 17.25
CA MET A 576 -9.19 -2.29 18.03
C MET A 576 -9.81 -0.91 17.78
N ALA A 577 -9.59 0.02 18.71
CA ALA A 577 -9.95 1.43 18.52
C ALA A 577 -9.39 1.97 17.18
N ALA A 578 -10.20 2.74 16.45
CA ALA A 578 -9.93 3.25 15.10
C ALA A 578 -9.87 2.20 13.96
N MET A 579 -10.19 0.93 14.22
CA MET A 579 -10.45 -0.03 13.15
C MET A 579 -11.92 -0.01 12.68
N PRO A 580 -12.21 -0.50 11.47
CA PRO A 580 -13.57 -0.55 10.93
C PRO A 580 -14.48 -1.54 11.66
N TYR A 581 -15.78 -1.25 11.70
CA TYR A 581 -16.84 -2.17 12.07
C TYR A 581 -17.39 -2.89 10.83
N TYR A 582 -18.24 -3.90 11.04
CA TYR A 582 -18.94 -4.57 9.94
C TYR A 582 -19.67 -3.60 8.99
N LYS A 583 -20.24 -2.52 9.54
CA LYS A 583 -21.04 -1.53 8.80
C LYS A 583 -20.18 -0.57 7.96
N ASP A 584 -18.88 -0.50 8.24
CA ASP A 584 -17.93 0.36 7.51
C ASP A 584 -17.42 -0.36 6.25
N MET A 585 -18.35 -0.91 5.46
CA MET A 585 -18.04 -1.63 4.23
C MET A 585 -17.50 -0.67 3.18
N LEU A 586 -16.59 -1.17 2.35
CA LEU A 586 -16.04 -0.41 1.23
C LEU A 586 -16.85 -0.71 -0.03
N THR A 587 -17.31 0.33 -0.70
CA THR A 587 -17.89 0.19 -2.05
C THR A 587 -16.77 0.20 -3.08
N VAL A 588 -16.57 -0.93 -3.75
CA VAL A 588 -15.51 -1.12 -4.75
C VAL A 588 -15.99 -0.85 -6.18
N ALA A 589 -17.30 -0.87 -6.41
CA ALA A 589 -17.89 -0.41 -7.68
C ALA A 589 -19.35 0.02 -7.50
N LYS A 590 -19.83 0.89 -8.39
CA LYS A 590 -21.24 1.29 -8.49
C LYS A 590 -21.71 1.25 -9.94
N GLY A 591 -22.99 0.99 -10.13
CA GLY A 591 -23.67 1.07 -11.42
C GLY A 591 -24.38 -0.22 -11.81
N ASP A 592 -24.81 -0.28 -13.06
CA ASP A 592 -25.57 -1.41 -13.58
C ASP A 592 -24.66 -2.56 -14.05
N LYS A 593 -25.25 -3.76 -14.13
CA LYS A 593 -24.62 -4.95 -14.73
C LYS A 593 -23.26 -5.31 -14.11
N LEU A 594 -23.06 -5.04 -12.82
CA LEU A 594 -21.79 -5.29 -12.12
C LEU A 594 -21.33 -6.75 -12.22
N LEU A 595 -22.26 -7.71 -12.18
CA LEU A 595 -21.94 -9.13 -12.36
C LEU A 595 -21.40 -9.43 -13.77
N GLU A 596 -21.93 -8.79 -14.80
CA GLU A 596 -21.45 -8.96 -16.18
C GLU A 596 -20.06 -8.36 -16.34
N LYS A 597 -19.82 -7.16 -15.78
CA LYS A 597 -18.48 -6.53 -15.76
C LYS A 597 -17.44 -7.42 -15.08
N ALA A 598 -17.78 -7.94 -13.90
CA ALA A 598 -16.92 -8.86 -13.18
C ALA A 598 -16.59 -10.14 -13.98
N LYS A 599 -17.56 -10.67 -14.74
CA LYS A 599 -17.36 -11.83 -15.63
C LYS A 599 -16.59 -11.49 -16.90
N ALA A 600 -16.66 -10.26 -17.38
CA ALA A 600 -15.90 -9.81 -18.55
C ALA A 600 -14.40 -9.68 -18.22
N ARG A 601 -14.09 -9.20 -17.01
CA ARG A 601 -12.71 -9.09 -16.53
C ARG A 601 -12.00 -10.44 -16.56
N ASN A 602 -10.89 -10.51 -17.30
CA ASN A 602 -10.07 -11.72 -17.44
C ASN A 602 -10.88 -12.98 -17.87
N GLY A 603 -11.99 -12.78 -18.60
CA GLY A 603 -12.93 -13.85 -18.96
C GLY A 603 -13.56 -14.56 -17.75
N GLY A 604 -13.67 -13.89 -16.61
CA GLY A 604 -14.28 -14.41 -15.38
C GLY A 604 -13.37 -15.33 -14.57
N LYS A 605 -12.11 -15.51 -14.97
CA LYS A 605 -11.13 -16.39 -14.29
C LYS A 605 -10.82 -15.96 -12.85
N ASP A 606 -11.06 -14.69 -12.53
CA ASP A 606 -10.86 -14.14 -11.19
C ASP A 606 -12.08 -14.40 -10.28
N ILE A 607 -13.21 -14.87 -10.83
CA ILE A 607 -14.38 -15.30 -10.06
C ILE A 607 -14.30 -16.81 -9.81
N VAL A 608 -14.25 -17.18 -8.55
CA VAL A 608 -14.20 -18.57 -8.08
C VAL A 608 -15.60 -19.15 -7.88
N PHE A 609 -16.56 -18.35 -7.42
CA PHE A 609 -17.98 -18.74 -7.40
C PHE A 609 -18.90 -17.52 -7.51
N VAL A 610 -20.12 -17.79 -7.95
CA VAL A 610 -21.25 -16.84 -7.97
C VAL A 610 -22.41 -17.47 -7.20
N GLN A 611 -22.89 -16.80 -6.16
CA GLN A 611 -23.98 -17.25 -5.31
C GLN A 611 -25.10 -16.20 -5.30
N PRO A 612 -26.15 -16.37 -6.12
CA PRO A 612 -27.35 -15.53 -6.02
C PRO A 612 -28.02 -15.71 -4.65
N LEU A 613 -28.35 -14.60 -3.99
CA LEU A 613 -29.08 -14.58 -2.72
C LEU A 613 -30.54 -14.16 -2.93
N SER A 614 -30.77 -13.24 -3.85
CA SER A 614 -32.08 -12.81 -4.33
C SER A 614 -31.95 -12.32 -5.78
N LYS A 615 -33.02 -11.70 -6.32
CA LYS A 615 -32.95 -11.06 -7.65
C LYS A 615 -32.00 -9.86 -7.70
N GLU A 616 -31.76 -9.23 -6.56
CA GLU A 616 -31.00 -7.97 -6.46
C GLU A 616 -29.70 -8.10 -5.67
N SER A 617 -29.44 -9.27 -5.07
CA SER A 617 -28.29 -9.53 -4.21
C SER A 617 -27.56 -10.80 -4.62
N THR A 618 -26.24 -10.72 -4.81
CA THR A 618 -25.37 -11.83 -5.24
C THR A 618 -24.03 -11.75 -4.53
N LEU A 619 -23.59 -12.85 -3.93
CA LEU A 619 -22.27 -12.99 -3.34
C LEU A 619 -21.30 -13.64 -4.32
N LEU A 620 -20.12 -13.04 -4.48
CA LEU A 620 -19.01 -13.55 -5.28
C LEU A 620 -17.88 -14.03 -4.37
N GLY A 621 -17.22 -15.10 -4.76
CA GLY A 621 -15.89 -15.44 -4.27
C GLY A 621 -14.86 -15.07 -5.32
N VAL A 622 -13.91 -14.21 -4.97
CA VAL A 622 -12.94 -13.63 -5.91
C VAL A 622 -11.52 -14.08 -5.56
N LYS A 623 -10.74 -14.42 -6.59
CA LYS A 623 -9.32 -14.69 -6.46
C LYS A 623 -8.58 -13.36 -6.39
N LEU A 624 -7.87 -13.14 -5.29
CA LEU A 624 -6.98 -12.00 -5.16
C LEU A 624 -5.73 -12.18 -6.04
N GLY A 625 -5.05 -11.07 -6.31
CA GLY A 625 -3.75 -11.07 -6.96
C GLY A 625 -2.77 -12.02 -6.25
N LYS A 626 -1.84 -12.60 -7.01
CA LYS A 626 -0.83 -13.54 -6.48
C LYS A 626 -0.06 -12.94 -5.29
N ARG A 627 0.30 -11.66 -5.36
CA ARG A 627 1.00 -10.93 -4.29
C ARG A 627 0.10 -10.74 -3.07
N THR A 628 -1.10 -10.19 -3.29
CA THR A 628 -2.08 -9.92 -2.24
C THR A 628 -2.42 -11.17 -1.45
N SER A 629 -2.71 -12.30 -2.11
CA SER A 629 -3.13 -13.55 -1.47
C SER A 629 -2.06 -14.23 -0.59
N LYS A 630 -0.77 -13.89 -0.74
CA LYS A 630 0.34 -14.49 0.03
C LYS A 630 0.31 -14.14 1.52
N PHE A 631 -0.45 -13.13 1.94
CA PHE A 631 -0.53 -12.70 3.34
C PHE A 631 -0.88 -13.83 4.31
N VAL A 632 -1.67 -14.81 3.87
CA VAL A 632 -2.03 -16.02 4.65
C VAL A 632 -0.79 -16.80 5.10
N LYS A 633 0.32 -16.72 4.37
CA LYS A 633 1.61 -17.30 4.79
C LYS A 633 2.26 -16.51 5.92
N LYS A 634 2.19 -15.17 5.87
CA LYS A 634 2.76 -14.25 6.87
C LYS A 634 2.03 -14.37 8.22
N ILE A 635 0.70 -14.44 8.21
CA ILE A 635 -0.12 -14.48 9.45
C ILE A 635 -0.56 -15.88 9.89
N GLY A 636 -0.11 -16.92 9.18
CA GLY A 636 -0.39 -18.32 9.49
C GLY A 636 -1.51 -18.94 8.66
N VAL A 637 -1.25 -20.12 8.10
CA VAL A 637 -2.13 -20.73 7.09
C VAL A 637 -3.40 -21.38 7.66
N LYS A 638 -3.46 -21.60 8.98
CA LYS A 638 -4.53 -22.37 9.65
C LYS A 638 -5.96 -21.84 9.43
N ASN A 639 -6.12 -20.55 9.11
CA ASN A 639 -7.42 -19.91 8.83
C ASN A 639 -7.51 -19.37 7.40
N GLY A 640 -6.63 -19.85 6.50
CA GLY A 640 -6.50 -19.37 5.12
C GLY A 640 -7.76 -19.52 4.25
N ALA A 641 -8.76 -20.26 4.72
CA ALA A 641 -10.06 -20.36 4.06
C ALA A 641 -10.81 -19.02 3.97
N LEU A 642 -10.35 -17.92 4.59
CA LEU A 642 -10.91 -16.60 4.29
C LEU A 642 -10.81 -16.21 2.80
N LEU A 643 -9.93 -16.87 2.04
CA LEU A 643 -9.88 -16.84 0.57
C LEU A 643 -10.69 -18.01 -0.04
N PRO A 644 -11.35 -17.83 -1.19
CA PRO A 644 -11.40 -16.63 -2.05
C PRO A 644 -12.13 -15.46 -1.38
N TYR A 645 -11.74 -14.22 -1.67
CA TYR A 645 -12.24 -13.05 -0.96
C TYR A 645 -13.70 -12.74 -1.34
N PRO A 646 -14.60 -12.47 -0.37
CA PRO A 646 -16.01 -12.26 -0.68
C PRO A 646 -16.31 -10.85 -1.18
N VAL A 647 -17.11 -10.72 -2.25
CA VAL A 647 -17.65 -9.45 -2.75
C VAL A 647 -19.17 -9.56 -2.88
N LEU A 648 -19.91 -8.65 -2.26
CA LEU A 648 -21.37 -8.61 -2.30
C LEU A 648 -21.85 -7.58 -3.32
N ILE A 649 -22.58 -8.01 -4.33
CA ILE A 649 -23.29 -7.11 -5.25
C ILE A 649 -24.72 -6.97 -4.75
N GLU A 650 -25.13 -5.77 -4.37
CA GLU A 650 -26.46 -5.47 -3.85
C GLU A 650 -26.85 -4.01 -4.11
N GLY A 651 -28.08 -3.76 -4.59
CA GLY A 651 -28.61 -2.41 -4.75
C GLY A 651 -27.79 -1.53 -5.71
N GLY A 652 -27.21 -2.11 -6.77
CA GLY A 652 -26.37 -1.39 -7.73
C GLY A 652 -24.96 -1.04 -7.22
N GLU A 653 -24.54 -1.61 -6.09
CA GLU A 653 -23.20 -1.43 -5.54
C GLU A 653 -22.52 -2.80 -5.36
N ALA A 654 -21.22 -2.86 -5.65
CA ALA A 654 -20.36 -3.96 -5.22
C ALA A 654 -19.63 -3.53 -3.95
N LYS A 655 -19.83 -4.28 -2.87
CA LYS A 655 -19.29 -4.02 -1.54
C LYS A 655 -18.38 -5.14 -1.08
N ILE A 656 -17.39 -4.76 -0.30
CA ILE A 656 -16.59 -5.68 0.50
C ILE A 656 -16.67 -5.28 1.97
N LEU A 657 -16.60 -6.26 2.86
CA LEU A 657 -16.20 -5.96 4.23
C LEU A 657 -14.81 -5.33 4.18
N ASP A 658 -14.60 -4.26 4.94
CA ASP A 658 -13.27 -3.64 5.02
C ASP A 658 -12.23 -4.74 5.33
N PRO A 659 -11.16 -4.87 4.53
CA PRO A 659 -10.21 -5.95 4.70
C PRO A 659 -9.58 -6.02 6.10
N LYS A 660 -9.44 -4.89 6.81
CA LYS A 660 -8.98 -4.88 8.20
C LYS A 660 -9.96 -5.60 9.12
N TYR A 661 -11.26 -5.31 8.97
CA TYR A 661 -12.32 -5.99 9.72
C TYR A 661 -12.39 -7.48 9.35
N TYR A 662 -12.43 -7.81 8.05
CA TYR A 662 -12.60 -9.18 7.59
C TYR A 662 -11.41 -10.08 7.97
N ILE A 663 -10.18 -9.61 7.83
CA ILE A 663 -9.01 -10.37 8.28
C ILE A 663 -9.06 -10.57 9.80
N ALA A 664 -9.34 -9.51 10.57
CA ALA A 664 -9.36 -9.59 12.03
C ALA A 664 -10.46 -10.52 12.56
N VAL A 665 -11.66 -10.53 11.97
CA VAL A 665 -12.74 -11.42 12.44
C VAL A 665 -12.49 -12.88 12.05
N MET A 666 -11.82 -13.13 10.93
CA MET A 666 -11.43 -14.48 10.49
C MET A 666 -10.13 -14.97 11.17
N TYR A 667 -9.30 -14.06 11.69
CA TYR A 667 -8.15 -14.36 12.54
C TYR A 667 -8.28 -13.63 13.89
N PRO A 668 -9.19 -14.06 14.79
CA PRO A 668 -9.47 -13.31 16.03
C PRO A 668 -8.31 -13.29 17.03
N MET A 669 -7.33 -14.18 16.85
CA MET A 669 -6.13 -14.24 17.69
C MET A 669 -4.93 -13.50 17.07
N LEU A 670 -5.12 -12.83 15.93
CA LEU A 670 -4.06 -12.07 15.28
C LEU A 670 -3.65 -10.91 16.18
N LYS A 671 -2.37 -10.81 16.50
CA LYS A 671 -1.83 -9.71 17.29
C LYS A 671 -1.59 -8.49 16.42
N MET A 672 -1.52 -7.31 17.04
CA MET A 672 -1.20 -6.09 16.30
C MET A 672 0.17 -6.18 15.60
N SER A 673 1.17 -6.78 16.25
CA SER A 673 2.48 -7.00 15.62
C SER A 673 2.38 -7.84 14.34
N GLU A 674 1.56 -8.87 14.34
CA GLU A 674 1.32 -9.73 13.16
C GLU A 674 0.47 -9.03 12.10
N PHE A 675 -0.46 -8.17 12.51
CA PHE A 675 -1.23 -7.35 11.58
C PHE A 675 -0.35 -6.29 10.89
N MET A 676 0.66 -5.75 11.59
CA MET A 676 1.60 -4.79 10.99
C MET A 676 2.45 -5.40 9.87
N THR A 677 2.80 -6.69 9.94
CA THR A 677 3.55 -7.38 8.87
C THR A 677 2.77 -7.54 7.57
N ILE A 678 1.45 -7.29 7.63
CA ILE A 678 0.54 -7.27 6.48
C ILE A 678 -0.16 -5.91 6.32
N SER A 679 0.43 -4.82 6.84
CA SER A 679 -0.19 -3.48 6.85
C SER A 679 -0.61 -2.96 5.47
N THR A 680 0.09 -3.37 4.40
CA THR A 680 -0.23 -3.02 3.00
C THR A 680 -1.33 -3.89 2.38
N VAL A 681 -1.58 -5.08 2.94
CA VAL A 681 -2.51 -6.07 2.37
C VAL A 681 -3.95 -5.58 2.32
N PRO A 682 -4.50 -4.87 3.33
CA PRO A 682 -5.85 -4.31 3.22
C PRO A 682 -6.06 -3.41 2.00
N GLY A 683 -5.13 -2.50 1.70
CA GLY A 683 -5.22 -1.64 0.53
C GLY A 683 -5.15 -2.43 -0.78
N ALA A 684 -4.25 -3.43 -0.83
CA ALA A 684 -4.12 -4.31 -2.00
C ALA A 684 -5.39 -5.18 -2.24
N ILE A 685 -6.06 -5.65 -1.18
CA ILE A 685 -7.33 -6.38 -1.30
C ILE A 685 -8.44 -5.49 -1.87
N GLN A 686 -8.58 -4.28 -1.33
CA GLN A 686 -9.55 -3.32 -1.85
C GLN A 686 -9.32 -3.11 -3.35
N LEU A 687 -8.08 -2.90 -3.73
CA LEU A 687 -7.69 -2.64 -5.10
C LEU A 687 -7.93 -3.81 -6.05
N ASP A 688 -7.60 -5.04 -5.64
CA ASP A 688 -7.91 -6.25 -6.40
C ASP A 688 -9.43 -6.38 -6.64
N CYS A 689 -10.24 -6.04 -5.64
CA CYS A 689 -11.69 -6.09 -5.74
C CYS A 689 -12.26 -4.97 -6.62
N GLU A 690 -11.72 -3.74 -6.56
CA GLU A 690 -12.08 -2.65 -7.48
C GLU A 690 -11.75 -3.02 -8.94
N ASN A 691 -10.58 -3.62 -9.16
CA ASN A 691 -10.11 -4.04 -10.48
C ASN A 691 -10.97 -5.14 -11.11
N LEU A 692 -11.74 -5.89 -10.32
CA LEU A 692 -12.67 -6.88 -10.86
C LEU A 692 -13.78 -6.24 -11.71
N PHE A 693 -14.18 -4.99 -11.40
CA PHE A 693 -15.32 -4.31 -12.03
C PHE A 693 -14.91 -3.25 -13.07
N ARG A 694 -13.61 -3.13 -13.34
CA ARG A 694 -13.02 -2.26 -14.37
C ARG A 694 -12.76 -3.08 -15.63
#